data_AF-A0A529GMD3-F1
#
_entry.id   AF-A0A529GMD3-F1
#
_cell.length_a   1.000
_cell.length_b   1.000
_cell.length_c   1.000
_cell.angle_alpha   90.00
_cell.angle_beta   90.00
_cell.angle_gamma   90.00
#
_symmetry.space_group_name_H-M   'P 1'
#
loop_
_entity.id
_entity.type
_entity.pdbx_description
1 polymer ?
#
loop_
_entity_poly.entity_id
_entity_poly.type
_entity_poly.pdbx_seq_one_letter_code
_entity_poly.pdbx_strand_id
1 'polypeptide(L)'
;LMTSGSSGAAKAVRLSHANLDANARSIATYLELSCADRAALVLPLHYSYGLSVLNSHLIAGGSILFPGISVMHGDFPRVIADGGCTNLSGVPYSYELLERAQFRSAEVKTLRMMTVAGGQLAPDLIRLYRDHMRAREGGFFVMYGQTEATARIAFVPPECLSDREERIGMAIPGGSLSLIDAQGNPIRQSGTPGDLIYRGPNVMMGYAEQRCDLARGAELEALNTGDVAVRDEQGYFRIVGRKSRFAKIAGLRIGFDSMEQALKRAGIAAAVLGDDGGLHAYVTDAGTIARAQCILAETSRLPANLVSVTAVDNFPRLTSGKTDYACLEQDRLKRRTEIRCGTGGLLGAYSRVFYPLAVGRNDSFVSLGGDSLRYLQLAMELERLGMDLPHGWEHLRVAEFANRHGAMPTFKCKETSGLPIDLVLRVMAILLVVIHHETLWPIPGGSGVMMLLVGFGLARFQATHLLAGRIRQALRPAIGVLIPYFLIVSAYAFAWRAIPLASVTLTGNLGYAEPERHEMIPYLYWFIEAYAQTLLIFSLIFTVPAARKLARLRPFAFSLGLLGVAVAARFSIPPLVDIGNRQIFAIYWVFHLAVFGWCAGFADNPARRLILMAFAAPVLGYLAFWEAVWIGTAVKYLMIFAALLALLYVPRIRLPARAGRVMTQVAASAFPIYLFHRFVPELLMAPASPALPAPIFHLLAIAGGIGIG
;
A
#
# COMPACT_ATOMS: atom_id res chain seq x y z
N LEU A 1 30.21 -1.59 -17.40
CA LEU A 1 30.43 -1.30 -15.96
C LEU A 1 29.13 -1.58 -15.21
N MET A 2 29.16 -2.36 -14.12
CA MET A 2 27.95 -2.67 -13.34
C MET A 2 27.58 -1.49 -12.45
N THR A 3 26.30 -1.13 -12.41
CA THR A 3 25.76 -0.08 -11.53
C THR A 3 24.60 -0.64 -10.71
N SER A 4 24.51 -0.27 -9.43
CA SER A 4 23.32 -0.54 -8.62
C SER A 4 22.20 0.40 -9.11
N GLY A 5 21.21 -0.12 -9.82
CA GLY A 5 20.04 0.67 -10.20
C GLY A 5 19.31 1.17 -8.96
N SER A 6 18.59 2.30 -9.08
CA SER A 6 17.72 2.79 -7.98
C SER A 6 16.60 1.81 -7.59
N SER A 7 16.36 0.77 -8.39
CA SER A 7 15.45 -0.35 -8.14
C SER A 7 16.11 -1.57 -7.49
N GLY A 8 17.39 -1.52 -7.11
CA GLY A 8 18.12 -2.63 -6.46
C GLY A 8 18.63 -3.72 -7.41
N ALA A 9 18.14 -3.81 -8.65
CA ALA A 9 18.72 -4.67 -9.67
C ALA A 9 19.98 -4.04 -10.28
N ALA A 10 21.06 -4.80 -10.38
CA ALA A 10 22.29 -4.34 -11.01
C ALA A 10 22.09 -4.20 -12.53
N LYS A 11 22.40 -3.04 -13.08
CA LYS A 11 22.37 -2.78 -14.53
C LYS A 11 23.78 -2.77 -15.09
N ALA A 12 23.98 -3.35 -16.28
CA ALA A 12 25.27 -3.27 -16.97
C ALA A 12 25.26 -2.09 -17.95
N VAL A 13 26.08 -1.07 -17.69
CA VAL A 13 26.25 0.08 -18.58
C VAL A 13 27.31 -0.23 -19.62
N ARG A 14 26.97 -0.09 -20.91
CA ARG A 14 27.90 -0.29 -22.04
C ARG A 14 28.62 1.02 -22.34
N LEU A 15 29.95 1.02 -22.16
CA LEU A 15 30.81 2.19 -22.38
C LEU A 15 31.80 1.89 -23.51
N SER A 16 31.93 2.82 -24.45
CA SER A 16 32.93 2.73 -25.51
C SER A 16 34.27 3.33 -25.07
N HIS A 17 35.34 3.00 -25.80
CA HIS A 17 36.63 3.67 -25.64
C HIS A 17 36.51 5.19 -25.85
N ALA A 18 35.74 5.62 -26.85
CA ALA A 18 35.50 7.03 -27.13
C ALA A 18 34.81 7.74 -25.95
N ASN A 19 33.89 7.07 -25.25
CA ASN A 19 33.25 7.64 -24.07
C ASN A 19 34.27 7.90 -22.94
N LEU A 20 35.19 6.94 -22.72
CA LEU A 20 36.24 7.03 -21.71
C LEU A 20 37.25 8.12 -22.04
N ASP A 21 37.75 8.16 -23.29
CA ASP A 21 38.71 9.17 -23.76
C ASP A 21 38.11 10.59 -23.65
N ALA A 22 36.87 10.78 -24.13
CA ALA A 22 36.23 12.09 -24.09
C ALA A 22 36.00 12.59 -22.66
N ASN A 23 35.55 11.72 -21.74
CA ASN A 23 35.40 12.11 -20.33
C ASN A 23 36.75 12.41 -19.67
N ALA A 24 37.77 11.59 -19.92
CA ALA A 24 39.12 11.77 -19.36
C ALA A 24 39.74 13.10 -19.80
N ARG A 25 39.66 13.45 -21.10
CA ARG A 25 40.14 14.75 -21.62
C ARG A 25 39.39 15.91 -21.00
N SER A 26 38.06 15.84 -20.96
CA SER A 26 37.23 16.88 -20.35
C SER A 26 37.63 17.12 -18.89
N ILE A 27 37.82 16.04 -18.12
CA ILE A 27 38.29 16.09 -16.73
C ILE A 27 39.68 16.72 -16.62
N ALA A 28 40.62 16.29 -17.45
CA ALA A 28 41.96 16.86 -17.46
C ALA A 28 41.94 18.37 -17.75
N THR A 29 41.04 18.82 -18.63
CA THR A 29 40.87 20.24 -18.94
C THR A 29 40.36 21.04 -17.74
N TYR A 30 39.20 20.71 -17.16
CA TYR A 30 38.61 21.59 -16.13
C TYR A 30 39.25 21.45 -14.74
N LEU A 31 39.95 20.35 -14.47
CA LEU A 31 40.80 20.21 -13.28
C LEU A 31 42.23 20.73 -13.50
N GLU A 32 42.56 21.14 -14.74
CA GLU A 32 43.89 21.59 -15.15
C GLU A 32 44.96 20.55 -14.78
N LEU A 33 44.73 19.29 -15.14
CA LEU A 33 45.68 18.20 -14.87
C LEU A 33 46.89 18.29 -15.80
N SER A 34 48.06 17.93 -15.29
CA SER A 34 49.34 17.92 -15.98
C SER A 34 50.18 16.68 -15.62
N CYS A 35 51.37 16.55 -16.21
CA CYS A 35 52.31 15.49 -15.85
C CYS A 35 52.89 15.61 -14.43
N ALA A 36 52.75 16.77 -13.79
CA ALA A 36 53.15 16.97 -12.39
C ALA A 36 52.13 16.40 -11.39
N ASP A 37 50.94 16.02 -11.86
CA ASP A 37 49.87 15.55 -10.98
C ASP A 37 50.02 14.08 -10.58
N ARG A 38 49.72 13.81 -9.31
CA ARG A 38 49.66 12.50 -8.71
C ARG A 38 48.41 12.36 -7.84
N ALA A 39 47.46 11.55 -8.27
CA ALA A 39 46.26 11.28 -7.49
C ALA A 39 46.42 10.09 -6.54
N ALA A 40 45.99 10.24 -5.29
CA ALA A 40 45.78 9.11 -4.39
C ALA A 40 44.51 8.34 -4.80
N LEU A 41 44.68 7.13 -5.31
CA LEU A 41 43.55 6.27 -5.69
C LEU A 41 43.01 5.52 -4.48
N VAL A 42 42.11 6.19 -3.75
CA VAL A 42 41.37 5.64 -2.60
C VAL A 42 39.98 5.12 -2.98
N LEU A 43 39.60 5.23 -4.25
CA LEU A 43 38.32 4.80 -4.81
C LEU A 43 38.50 3.52 -5.62
N PRO A 44 37.59 2.52 -5.50
CA PRO A 44 37.71 1.29 -6.28
C PRO A 44 37.60 1.52 -7.79
N LEU A 45 38.42 0.81 -8.59
CA LEU A 45 38.42 0.92 -10.06
C LEU A 45 37.17 0.33 -10.73
N HIS A 46 36.45 -0.57 -10.05
CA HIS A 46 35.16 -1.06 -10.54
C HIS A 46 34.04 -0.01 -10.44
N TYR A 47 34.29 1.12 -9.75
CA TYR A 47 33.40 2.26 -9.70
C TYR A 47 33.81 3.31 -10.74
N SER A 48 32.84 3.85 -11.48
CA SER A 48 33.09 4.82 -12.56
C SER A 48 33.90 6.04 -12.10
N TYR A 49 33.72 6.50 -10.85
CA TYR A 49 34.51 7.61 -10.34
C TYR A 49 35.98 7.25 -10.14
N GLY A 50 36.30 6.09 -9.53
CA GLY A 50 37.69 5.62 -9.42
C GLY A 50 38.34 5.40 -10.78
N LEU A 51 37.60 4.82 -11.73
CA LEU A 51 38.07 4.63 -13.11
C LEU A 51 38.35 5.97 -13.83
N SER A 52 37.49 6.98 -13.65
CA SER A 52 37.72 8.31 -14.23
C SER A 52 38.94 9.02 -13.65
N VAL A 53 39.25 8.83 -12.35
CA VAL A 53 40.48 9.34 -11.75
C VAL A 53 41.70 8.72 -12.43
N LEU A 54 41.72 7.39 -12.61
CA LEU A 54 42.79 6.70 -13.31
C LEU A 54 42.96 7.26 -14.74
N ASN A 55 41.90 7.27 -15.53
CA ASN A 55 41.98 7.66 -16.94
C ASN A 55 42.35 9.13 -17.13
N SER A 56 41.82 10.05 -16.31
CA SER A 56 42.09 11.48 -16.45
C SER A 56 43.52 11.86 -16.08
N HIS A 57 44.14 11.16 -15.13
CA HIS A 57 45.53 11.43 -14.78
C HIS A 57 46.48 10.83 -15.83
N LEU A 58 46.23 9.61 -16.28
CA LEU A 58 47.05 8.97 -17.31
C LEU A 58 47.04 9.76 -18.63
N ILE A 59 45.88 10.28 -19.06
CA ILE A 59 45.79 11.06 -20.30
C ILE A 59 46.49 12.43 -20.21
N ALA A 60 46.60 12.98 -19.00
CA ALA A 60 47.33 14.22 -18.73
C ALA A 60 48.84 14.01 -18.56
N GLY A 61 49.33 12.76 -18.63
CA GLY A 61 50.71 12.39 -18.35
C GLY A 61 51.06 12.35 -16.86
N GLY A 62 50.06 12.45 -15.97
CA GLY A 62 50.22 12.35 -14.52
C GLY A 62 50.37 10.90 -14.04
N SER A 63 50.38 10.74 -12.72
CA SER A 63 50.61 9.46 -12.05
C SER A 63 49.54 9.12 -11.00
N ILE A 64 49.52 7.87 -10.57
CA ILE A 64 48.60 7.38 -9.52
C ILE A 64 49.42 6.85 -8.35
N LEU A 65 49.08 7.29 -7.15
CA LEU A 65 49.58 6.74 -5.90
C LEU A 65 48.54 5.75 -5.35
N PHE A 66 48.98 4.56 -4.99
CA PHE A 66 48.19 3.58 -4.25
C PHE A 66 48.64 3.61 -2.78
N PRO A 67 47.89 4.26 -1.87
CA PRO A 67 48.35 4.41 -0.49
C PRO A 67 48.46 3.08 0.25
N GLY A 68 47.75 2.02 -0.19
CA GLY A 68 47.75 0.70 0.45
C GLY A 68 47.06 0.67 1.83
N ILE A 69 46.67 1.82 2.36
CA ILE A 69 46.04 1.98 3.67
C ILE A 69 44.73 2.77 3.56
N SER A 70 43.85 2.55 4.54
CA SER A 70 42.58 3.27 4.65
C SER A 70 42.80 4.75 4.97
N VAL A 71 41.88 5.61 4.51
CA VAL A 71 41.83 7.05 4.86
C VAL A 71 41.65 7.29 6.37
N MET A 72 41.22 6.28 7.12
CA MET A 72 41.09 6.30 8.58
C MET A 72 42.39 5.96 9.32
N HIS A 73 43.41 5.46 8.61
CA HIS A 73 44.66 5.09 9.24
C HIS A 73 45.44 6.35 9.62
N GLY A 74 45.97 6.43 10.85
CA GLY A 74 46.64 7.64 11.35
C GLY A 74 47.83 8.09 10.49
N ASP A 75 48.53 7.14 9.86
CA ASP A 75 49.63 7.42 8.93
C ASP A 75 49.19 7.86 7.52
N PHE A 76 47.89 7.87 7.20
CA PHE A 76 47.40 8.20 5.86
C PHE A 76 47.91 9.56 5.34
N PRO A 77 47.87 10.68 6.11
CA PRO A 77 48.42 11.95 5.67
C PRO A 77 49.93 11.87 5.36
N ARG A 78 50.70 11.14 6.19
CA ARG A 78 52.15 10.96 5.98
C ARG A 78 52.41 10.19 4.69
N VAL A 79 51.72 9.07 4.48
CA VAL A 79 51.89 8.22 3.29
C VAL A 79 51.59 8.99 2.00
N ILE A 80 50.53 9.80 1.97
CA ILE A 80 50.23 10.59 0.76
C ILE A 80 51.18 11.79 0.60
N ALA A 81 51.69 12.37 1.68
CA ALA A 81 52.69 13.43 1.63
C ALA A 81 54.04 12.91 1.10
N ASP A 82 54.55 11.82 1.67
CA ASP A 82 55.80 11.16 1.25
C ASP A 82 55.68 10.64 -0.19
N GLY A 83 54.49 10.20 -0.58
CA GLY A 83 54.17 9.78 -1.93
C GLY A 83 54.04 10.93 -2.94
N GLY A 84 54.17 12.20 -2.53
CA GLY A 84 54.06 13.37 -3.40
C GLY A 84 52.65 13.54 -4.00
N CYS A 85 51.60 13.19 -3.27
CA CYS A 85 50.22 13.29 -3.73
C CYS A 85 49.80 14.75 -3.90
N THR A 86 49.23 15.08 -5.07
CA THR A 86 48.72 16.42 -5.39
C THR A 86 47.18 16.48 -5.44
N ASN A 87 46.50 15.34 -5.62
CA ASN A 87 45.04 15.29 -5.78
C ASN A 87 44.43 14.18 -4.92
N LEU A 88 43.38 14.50 -4.15
CA LEU A 88 42.63 13.52 -3.37
C LEU A 88 41.14 13.54 -3.75
N SER A 89 40.67 12.45 -4.37
CA SER A 89 39.28 12.29 -4.78
C SER A 89 38.52 11.41 -3.79
N GLY A 90 37.36 11.86 -3.34
CA GLY A 90 36.53 11.14 -2.37
C GLY A 90 35.03 11.22 -2.68
N VAL A 91 34.27 10.31 -2.07
CA VAL A 91 32.79 10.40 -2.01
C VAL A 91 32.40 11.07 -0.69
N PRO A 92 31.13 11.49 -0.47
CA PRO A 92 30.77 12.17 0.78
C PRO A 92 31.21 11.44 2.06
N TYR A 93 31.09 10.11 2.07
CA TYR A 93 31.55 9.28 3.17
C TYR A 93 33.08 9.36 3.40
N SER A 94 33.89 9.50 2.34
CA SER A 94 35.33 9.71 2.48
C SER A 94 35.64 10.96 3.31
N TYR A 95 34.88 12.04 3.13
CA TYR A 95 35.07 13.28 3.91
C TYR A 95 34.61 13.13 5.36
N GLU A 96 33.53 12.37 5.63
CA GLU A 96 33.15 12.01 7.00
C GLU A 96 34.27 11.24 7.71
N LEU A 97 34.92 10.31 7.01
CA LEU A 97 36.06 9.55 7.53
C LEU A 97 37.30 10.43 7.76
N LEU A 98 37.65 11.29 6.79
CA LEU A 98 38.77 12.22 6.92
C LEU A 98 38.59 13.16 8.13
N GLU A 99 37.37 13.62 8.41
CA GLU A 99 37.09 14.40 9.62
C GLU A 99 37.31 13.59 10.91
N ARG A 100 36.84 12.35 10.96
CA ARG A 100 37.07 11.46 12.13
C ARG A 100 38.55 11.17 12.34
N ALA A 101 39.32 11.08 11.26
CA ALA A 101 40.77 10.89 11.28
C ALA A 101 41.56 12.20 11.49
N GLN A 102 40.88 13.33 11.71
CA GLN A 102 41.49 14.66 11.89
C GLN A 102 42.44 15.04 10.74
N PHE A 103 42.13 14.63 9.52
CA PHE A 103 42.99 14.83 8.34
C PHE A 103 43.41 16.28 8.13
N ARG A 104 42.50 17.24 8.35
CA ARG A 104 42.77 18.67 8.17
C ARG A 104 43.83 19.24 9.12
N SER A 105 44.09 18.55 10.23
CA SER A 105 45.16 18.93 11.17
C SER A 105 46.55 18.53 10.66
N ALA A 106 46.64 17.65 9.66
CA ALA A 106 47.90 17.25 9.06
C ALA A 106 48.37 18.26 7.99
N GLU A 107 49.69 18.37 7.82
CA GLU A 107 50.31 19.14 6.74
C GLU A 107 50.65 18.24 5.56
N VAL A 108 49.83 18.28 4.50
CA VAL A 108 50.12 17.66 3.21
C VAL A 108 50.36 18.78 2.19
N LYS A 109 51.58 19.34 2.17
CA LYS A 109 51.91 20.55 1.40
C LYS A 109 51.79 20.38 -0.12
N THR A 110 51.95 19.16 -0.62
CA THR A 110 51.86 18.85 -2.05
C THR A 110 50.42 18.84 -2.57
N LEU A 111 49.42 18.76 -1.69
CA LEU A 111 48.02 18.62 -2.07
C LEU A 111 47.49 19.93 -2.67
N ARG A 112 47.31 19.98 -3.98
CA ARG A 112 46.74 21.15 -4.69
C ARG A 112 45.22 21.10 -4.80
N MET A 113 44.61 19.92 -4.75
CA MET A 113 43.16 19.82 -4.92
C MET A 113 42.52 18.61 -4.25
N MET A 114 41.25 18.79 -3.91
CA MET A 114 40.37 17.74 -3.43
C MET A 114 39.05 17.76 -4.22
N THR A 115 38.52 16.59 -4.53
CA THR A 115 37.32 16.49 -5.37
C THR A 115 36.27 15.55 -4.78
N VAL A 116 35.02 16.01 -4.72
CA VAL A 116 33.89 15.21 -4.25
C VAL A 116 32.89 14.93 -5.37
N ALA A 117 32.49 13.67 -5.50
CA ALA A 117 31.42 13.25 -6.40
C ALA A 117 30.70 12.02 -5.84
N GLY A 118 29.71 11.52 -6.57
CA GLY A 118 29.03 10.28 -6.20
C GLY A 118 28.07 10.41 -5.02
N GLY A 119 27.65 11.61 -4.65
CA GLY A 119 26.62 11.84 -3.64
C GLY A 119 26.59 13.28 -3.18
N GLN A 120 25.56 13.66 -2.43
CA GLN A 120 25.47 15.00 -1.86
C GLN A 120 26.32 15.10 -0.58
N LEU A 121 27.36 15.91 -0.61
CA LEU A 121 28.12 16.28 0.58
C LEU A 121 27.31 17.28 1.44
N ALA A 122 27.48 17.25 2.76
CA ALA A 122 26.83 18.23 3.63
C ALA A 122 27.36 19.65 3.37
N PRO A 123 26.50 20.69 3.35
CA PRO A 123 26.94 22.07 3.16
C PRO A 123 28.06 22.50 4.10
N ASP A 124 27.99 22.09 5.38
CA ASP A 124 29.03 22.39 6.36
C ASP A 124 30.38 21.77 5.99
N LEU A 125 30.39 20.53 5.50
CA LEU A 125 31.62 19.88 5.02
C LEU A 125 32.13 20.50 3.72
N ILE A 126 31.24 20.96 2.83
CA ILE A 126 31.64 21.69 1.62
C ILE A 126 32.36 22.98 2.02
N ARG A 127 31.78 23.78 2.93
CA ARG A 127 32.43 24.99 3.46
C ARG A 127 33.77 24.69 4.10
N LEU A 128 33.81 23.68 4.96
CA LEU A 128 34.99 23.28 5.70
C LEU A 128 36.17 22.90 4.78
N TYR A 129 35.92 22.06 3.77
CA TYR A 129 36.97 21.62 2.84
C TYR A 129 37.31 22.66 1.77
N ARG A 130 36.33 23.48 1.35
CA ARG A 130 36.58 24.66 0.51
C ARG A 130 37.56 25.60 1.21
N ASP A 131 37.26 25.98 2.44
CA ASP A 131 38.06 26.94 3.21
C ASP A 131 39.43 26.35 3.54
N HIS A 132 39.49 25.05 3.85
CA HIS A 132 40.73 24.32 4.06
C HIS A 132 41.65 24.33 2.83
N MET A 133 41.11 24.03 1.64
CA MET A 133 41.91 24.04 0.41
C MET A 133 42.28 25.47 -0.02
N ARG A 134 41.37 26.43 0.14
CA ARG A 134 41.61 27.83 -0.21
C ARG A 134 42.73 28.45 0.63
N ALA A 135 42.81 28.10 1.92
CA ALA A 135 43.91 28.53 2.79
C ALA A 135 45.29 28.02 2.36
N ARG A 136 45.33 27.07 1.41
CA ARG A 136 46.55 26.46 0.85
C ARG A 136 46.69 26.72 -0.65
N GLU A 137 45.97 27.72 -1.17
CA GLU A 137 45.95 28.06 -2.61
C GLU A 137 45.52 26.88 -3.52
N GLY A 138 44.76 25.93 -2.95
CA GLY A 138 44.25 24.76 -3.63
C GLY A 138 42.76 24.82 -3.94
N GLY A 139 42.31 23.92 -4.81
CA GLY A 139 40.92 23.83 -5.25
C GLY A 139 40.11 22.74 -4.57
N PHE A 140 38.89 23.05 -4.13
CA PHE A 140 37.89 22.06 -3.76
C PHE A 140 36.81 21.99 -4.84
N PHE A 141 36.60 20.83 -5.45
CA PHE A 141 35.65 20.67 -6.55
C PHE A 141 34.47 19.79 -6.14
N VAL A 142 33.27 20.37 -6.16
CA VAL A 142 32.02 19.62 -6.03
C VAL A 142 31.54 19.24 -7.42
N MET A 143 31.29 17.94 -7.63
CA MET A 143 31.01 17.39 -8.95
C MET A 143 29.79 16.48 -8.92
N TYR A 144 29.10 16.42 -10.04
CA TYR A 144 27.97 15.53 -10.28
C TYR A 144 28.23 14.63 -11.48
N GLY A 145 27.72 13.42 -11.40
CA GLY A 145 28.10 12.37 -12.33
C GLY A 145 27.32 11.08 -12.14
N GLN A 146 27.23 10.32 -13.23
CA GLN A 146 26.57 9.02 -13.29
C GLN A 146 27.41 8.08 -14.17
N THR A 147 27.27 6.77 -13.95
CA THR A 147 28.02 5.75 -14.71
C THR A 147 27.65 5.80 -16.19
N GLU A 148 26.39 6.13 -16.48
CA GLU A 148 25.76 6.27 -17.78
C GLU A 148 26.33 7.42 -18.62
N ALA A 149 27.17 8.28 -18.03
CA ALA A 149 27.92 9.34 -18.71
C ALA A 149 29.43 9.26 -18.47
N THR A 150 29.95 8.07 -18.11
CA THR A 150 31.39 7.76 -18.09
C THR A 150 32.27 8.62 -17.18
N ALA A 151 31.66 9.49 -16.36
CA ALA A 151 31.56 9.35 -14.92
C ALA A 151 31.14 10.71 -14.36
N ARG A 152 31.73 11.79 -14.89
CA ARG A 152 31.46 13.19 -14.49
C ARG A 152 30.66 13.91 -15.56
N ILE A 153 29.67 14.66 -15.13
CA ILE A 153 28.67 15.35 -15.96
C ILE A 153 28.74 16.86 -15.73
N ALA A 154 28.90 17.26 -14.46
CA ALA A 154 28.91 18.65 -14.05
C ALA A 154 29.89 18.90 -12.91
N PHE A 155 30.33 20.14 -12.77
CA PHE A 155 31.19 20.59 -11.69
C PHE A 155 30.89 22.05 -11.30
N VAL A 156 31.17 22.39 -10.05
CA VAL A 156 31.21 23.77 -9.59
C VAL A 156 32.68 24.24 -9.61
N PRO A 157 33.01 25.32 -10.33
CA PRO A 157 34.32 25.93 -10.23
C PRO A 157 34.63 26.32 -8.77
N PRO A 158 35.85 26.09 -8.23
CA PRO A 158 36.18 26.33 -6.83
C PRO A 158 35.87 27.76 -6.36
N GLU A 159 36.11 28.74 -7.21
CA GLU A 159 35.82 30.17 -6.99
C GLU A 159 34.32 30.49 -6.90
N CYS A 160 33.47 29.60 -7.43
CA CYS A 160 32.01 29.73 -7.44
C CYS A 160 31.32 28.97 -6.30
N LEU A 161 32.07 28.30 -5.41
CA LEU A 161 31.56 27.65 -4.20
C LEU A 161 31.29 28.66 -3.07
N SER A 162 30.53 29.72 -3.33
CA SER A 162 30.13 30.75 -2.34
C SER A 162 28.66 30.60 -1.94
N ASP A 163 28.41 30.20 -0.69
CA ASP A 163 27.11 30.19 0.01
C ASP A 163 25.92 29.55 -0.75
N ARG A 164 26.23 28.62 -1.66
CA ARG A 164 25.29 27.87 -2.52
C ARG A 164 25.74 26.42 -2.68
N GLU A 165 26.02 25.76 -1.56
CA GLU A 165 26.63 24.43 -1.52
C GLU A 165 25.71 23.31 -2.07
N GLU A 166 24.45 23.62 -2.36
CA GLU A 166 23.49 22.72 -3.00
C GLU A 166 23.68 22.56 -4.52
N ARG A 167 24.52 23.38 -5.16
CA ARG A 167 24.74 23.36 -6.61
C ARG A 167 25.52 22.12 -7.04
N ILE A 168 25.11 21.53 -8.16
CA ILE A 168 25.93 20.58 -8.93
C ILE A 168 26.78 21.27 -10.00
N GLY A 169 26.52 22.56 -10.22
CA GLY A 169 27.33 23.42 -11.07
C GLY A 169 26.90 23.42 -12.53
N MET A 170 27.88 23.46 -13.43
CA MET A 170 27.71 23.56 -14.88
C MET A 170 28.24 22.30 -15.58
N ALA A 171 27.86 22.10 -16.83
CA ALA A 171 28.31 20.95 -17.61
C ALA A 171 29.83 20.94 -17.77
N ILE A 172 30.44 19.74 -17.76
CA ILE A 172 31.86 19.57 -18.10
C ILE A 172 32.13 20.00 -19.56
N PRO A 173 33.38 20.40 -19.91
CA PRO A 173 33.76 20.73 -21.28
C PRO A 173 33.35 19.65 -22.29
N GLY A 174 32.74 20.05 -23.41
CA GLY A 174 32.22 19.14 -24.43
C GLY A 174 30.84 18.52 -24.11
N GLY A 175 30.26 18.81 -22.94
CA GLY A 175 28.91 18.41 -22.56
C GLY A 175 27.94 19.59 -22.46
N SER A 176 26.64 19.30 -22.38
CA SER A 176 25.58 20.28 -22.13
C SER A 176 24.49 19.72 -21.21
N LEU A 177 23.92 20.60 -20.39
CA LEU A 177 22.80 20.31 -19.50
C LEU A 177 21.56 21.09 -19.95
N SER A 178 20.42 20.43 -19.93
CA SER A 178 19.12 21.03 -20.23
C SER A 178 18.02 20.45 -19.33
N LEU A 179 16.93 21.19 -19.19
CA LEU A 179 15.74 20.76 -18.44
C LEU A 179 14.58 20.56 -19.41
N ILE A 180 13.79 19.51 -19.21
CA ILE A 180 12.54 19.30 -19.94
C ILE A 180 11.34 19.16 -18.98
N ASP A 181 10.17 19.55 -19.45
CA ASP A 181 8.91 19.37 -18.72
C ASP A 181 8.33 17.94 -18.90
N ALA A 182 7.15 17.70 -18.33
CA ALA A 182 6.47 16.40 -18.41
C ALA A 182 6.04 16.00 -19.83
N GLN A 183 5.93 16.97 -20.75
CA GLN A 183 5.59 16.79 -22.15
C GLN A 183 6.83 16.70 -23.05
N GLY A 184 8.03 16.86 -22.47
CA GLY A 184 9.32 16.82 -23.17
C GLY A 184 9.76 18.16 -23.75
N ASN A 185 9.07 19.27 -23.45
CA ASN A 185 9.45 20.58 -23.94
C ASN A 185 10.59 21.18 -23.11
N PRO A 186 11.52 21.95 -23.71
CA PRO A 186 12.64 22.54 -23.00
C PRO A 186 12.19 23.64 -22.04
N ILE A 187 12.63 23.56 -20.79
CA ILE A 187 12.41 24.58 -19.76
C ILE A 187 13.57 25.57 -19.79
N ARG A 188 13.28 26.82 -20.18
CA ARG A 188 14.27 27.92 -20.21
C ARG A 188 14.20 28.84 -19.00
N GLN A 189 13.08 28.86 -18.29
CA GLN A 189 12.87 29.72 -17.14
C GLN A 189 13.71 29.27 -15.94
N SER A 190 14.35 30.24 -15.27
CA SER A 190 15.09 30.01 -14.01
C SER A 190 14.13 29.59 -12.88
N GLY A 191 14.59 28.71 -11.99
CA GLY A 191 13.85 28.24 -10.82
C GLY A 191 12.78 27.18 -11.10
N THR A 192 12.42 26.95 -12.36
CA THR A 192 11.40 25.95 -12.73
C THR A 192 11.97 24.53 -12.70
N PRO A 193 11.39 23.60 -11.91
CA PRO A 193 11.83 22.21 -11.88
C PRO A 193 11.54 21.47 -13.19
N GLY A 194 12.52 20.69 -13.65
CA GLY A 194 12.40 19.83 -14.82
C GLY A 194 13.33 18.63 -14.78
N ASP A 195 13.16 17.73 -15.73
CA ASP A 195 14.01 16.55 -15.86
C ASP A 195 15.37 16.95 -16.42
N LEU A 196 16.44 16.54 -15.73
CA LEU A 196 17.78 16.87 -16.16
C LEU A 196 18.23 15.95 -17.31
N ILE A 197 18.50 16.57 -18.45
CA ILE A 197 19.02 15.90 -19.65
C ILE A 197 20.47 16.33 -19.86
N TYR A 198 21.35 15.34 -20.03
CA TYR A 198 22.75 15.55 -20.37
C TYR A 198 23.04 15.09 -21.80
N ARG A 199 23.82 15.87 -22.54
CA ARG A 199 24.34 15.50 -23.86
C ARG A 199 25.85 15.67 -23.87
N GLY A 200 26.57 14.70 -24.42
CA GLY A 200 28.02 14.74 -24.53
C GLY A 200 28.59 13.45 -25.12
N PRO A 201 29.82 13.48 -25.64
CA PRO A 201 30.50 12.32 -26.24
C PRO A 201 30.78 11.17 -25.24
N ASN A 202 30.66 11.44 -23.95
CA ASN A 202 30.83 10.51 -22.83
C ASN A 202 29.54 9.76 -22.43
N VAL A 203 28.40 10.03 -23.10
CA VAL A 203 27.14 9.29 -22.90
C VAL A 203 27.31 7.83 -23.31
N MET A 204 26.81 6.91 -22.48
CA MET A 204 26.89 5.47 -22.70
C MET A 204 26.26 5.02 -24.03
N MET A 205 26.65 3.84 -24.48
CA MET A 205 26.05 3.21 -25.67
C MET A 205 24.65 2.62 -25.41
N GLY A 206 24.30 2.40 -24.13
CA GLY A 206 23.04 1.77 -23.70
C GLY A 206 23.28 0.79 -22.56
N TYR A 207 22.23 0.09 -22.13
CA TYR A 207 22.35 -0.98 -21.14
C TYR A 207 22.57 -2.33 -21.82
N ALA A 208 23.12 -3.29 -21.08
CA ALA A 208 23.16 -4.71 -21.43
C ALA A 208 22.38 -5.51 -20.39
N GLU A 209 21.50 -6.38 -20.86
CA GLU A 209 20.78 -7.36 -20.03
C GLU A 209 21.34 -8.77 -20.28
N GLN A 210 21.86 -9.02 -21.48
CA GLN A 210 22.47 -10.28 -21.88
C GLN A 210 23.82 -10.04 -22.56
N ARG A 211 24.64 -11.10 -22.68
CA ARG A 211 25.99 -11.01 -23.27
C ARG A 211 25.98 -10.46 -24.70
N CYS A 212 24.98 -10.81 -25.50
CA CYS A 212 24.85 -10.33 -26.88
C CYS A 212 24.67 -8.81 -26.98
N ASP A 213 24.14 -8.16 -25.95
CA ASP A 213 23.94 -6.71 -25.97
C ASP A 213 25.27 -5.94 -26.01
N LEU A 214 26.37 -6.54 -25.55
CA LEU A 214 27.70 -5.91 -25.58
C LEU A 214 28.17 -5.59 -27.00
N ALA A 215 27.68 -6.29 -28.01
CA ALA A 215 28.01 -6.06 -29.42
C ALA A 215 27.16 -4.96 -30.08
N ARG A 216 26.12 -4.46 -29.41
CA ARG A 216 25.25 -3.41 -29.96
C ARG A 216 26.01 -2.08 -30.05
N GLY A 217 25.66 -1.25 -31.03
CA GLY A 217 26.19 0.10 -31.17
C GLY A 217 25.68 1.06 -30.08
N ALA A 218 25.95 2.36 -30.29
CA ALA A 218 25.41 3.43 -29.47
C ALA A 218 23.91 3.64 -29.78
N GLU A 219 23.09 3.74 -28.74
CA GLU A 219 21.63 3.84 -28.83
C GLU A 219 21.09 5.19 -28.32
N LEU A 220 21.96 5.98 -27.71
CA LEU A 220 21.59 7.19 -26.99
C LEU A 220 22.48 8.35 -27.42
N GLU A 221 21.85 9.44 -27.85
CA GLU A 221 22.51 10.72 -28.08
C GLU A 221 22.51 11.61 -26.82
N ALA A 222 21.55 11.37 -25.92
CA ALA A 222 21.36 12.10 -24.69
C ALA A 222 21.01 11.16 -23.55
N LEU A 223 21.54 11.46 -22.38
CA LEU A 223 21.19 10.79 -21.13
C LEU A 223 20.07 11.56 -20.43
N ASN A 224 18.90 10.94 -20.31
CA ASN A 224 17.95 11.32 -19.27
C ASN A 224 18.49 10.79 -17.93
N THR A 225 18.93 11.68 -17.06
CA THR A 225 19.63 11.28 -15.83
C THR A 225 18.71 10.65 -14.80
N GLY A 226 17.39 10.80 -14.97
CA GLY A 226 16.39 10.43 -13.97
C GLY A 226 16.36 11.32 -12.73
N ASP A 227 17.20 12.37 -12.68
CA ASP A 227 17.20 13.39 -11.65
C ASP A 227 16.34 14.59 -12.09
N VAL A 228 15.60 15.18 -11.16
CA VAL A 228 14.86 16.44 -11.33
C VAL A 228 15.75 17.55 -10.81
N ALA A 229 15.94 18.60 -11.62
CA ALA A 229 16.80 19.72 -11.29
C ALA A 229 16.10 21.06 -11.55
N VAL A 230 16.65 22.11 -10.97
CA VAL A 230 16.34 23.49 -11.35
C VAL A 230 17.64 24.17 -11.79
N ARG A 231 17.50 25.12 -12.72
CA ARG A 231 18.58 26.02 -13.14
C ARG A 231 18.37 27.38 -12.50
N ASP A 232 19.42 27.96 -11.93
CA ASP A 232 19.36 29.31 -11.37
C ASP A 232 19.67 30.40 -12.41
N GLU A 233 19.58 31.66 -11.99
CA GLU A 233 19.77 32.82 -12.86
C GLU A 233 21.22 32.95 -13.38
N GLN A 234 22.17 32.33 -12.68
CA GLN A 234 23.59 32.29 -13.06
C GLN A 234 23.88 31.09 -13.99
N GLY A 235 22.86 30.29 -14.32
CA GLY A 235 23.00 29.12 -15.20
C GLY A 235 23.48 27.85 -14.49
N TYR A 236 23.64 27.87 -13.17
CA TYR A 236 24.03 26.69 -12.40
C TYR A 236 22.83 25.80 -12.10
N PHE A 237 23.06 24.50 -12.06
CA PHE A 237 22.04 23.51 -11.78
C PHE A 237 22.13 23.05 -10.32
N ARG A 238 20.97 22.72 -9.73
CA ARG A 238 20.88 21.97 -8.47
C ARG A 238 19.86 20.85 -8.61
N ILE A 239 20.16 19.69 -8.03
CA ILE A 239 19.22 18.56 -7.98
C ILE A 239 18.18 18.84 -6.88
N VAL A 240 16.90 18.64 -7.21
CA VAL A 240 15.77 18.81 -6.30
C VAL A 240 15.02 17.51 -6.02
N GLY A 241 15.36 16.42 -6.72
CA GLY A 241 14.89 15.07 -6.40
C GLY A 241 15.19 14.07 -7.50
N ARG A 242 14.71 12.84 -7.32
CA ARG A 242 14.77 11.76 -8.32
C ARG A 242 13.41 11.31 -8.81
N LYS A 243 13.30 11.02 -10.11
CA LYS A 243 12.10 10.40 -10.71
C LYS A 243 11.76 9.04 -10.11
N SER A 244 12.73 8.27 -9.61
CA SER A 244 12.43 6.94 -9.05
C SER A 244 12.24 6.92 -7.53
N ARG A 245 12.48 8.04 -6.83
CA ARG A 245 12.39 8.12 -5.35
C ARG A 245 11.21 8.97 -4.90
N PHE A 246 10.02 8.58 -5.36
CA PHE A 246 8.77 9.17 -4.89
C PHE A 246 7.74 8.07 -4.61
N ALA A 247 6.81 8.34 -3.70
CA ALA A 247 5.59 7.55 -3.55
C ALA A 247 4.36 8.42 -3.74
N LYS A 248 3.25 7.80 -4.15
CA LYS A 248 1.93 8.41 -4.13
C LYS A 248 1.21 7.97 -2.86
N ILE A 249 1.25 8.78 -1.83
CA ILE A 249 0.68 8.44 -0.52
C ILE A 249 -0.57 9.29 -0.30
N ALA A 250 -1.72 8.65 -0.09
CA ALA A 250 -3.00 9.34 0.06
C ALA A 250 -3.32 10.34 -1.08
N GLY A 251 -2.87 10.06 -2.31
CA GLY A 251 -3.03 10.93 -3.48
C GLY A 251 -1.99 12.04 -3.63
N LEU A 252 -1.05 12.19 -2.67
CA LEU A 252 0.04 13.15 -2.72
C LEU A 252 1.31 12.52 -3.30
N ARG A 253 1.95 13.17 -4.27
CA ARG A 253 3.27 12.75 -4.78
C ARG A 253 4.36 13.28 -3.86
N ILE A 254 4.97 12.41 -3.07
CA ILE A 254 5.98 12.77 -2.08
C ILE A 254 7.33 12.26 -2.56
N GLY A 255 8.26 13.20 -2.79
CA GLY A 255 9.66 12.86 -3.08
C GLY A 255 10.42 12.57 -1.80
N PHE A 256 11.13 11.46 -1.73
CA PHE A 256 11.87 11.08 -0.51
C PHE A 256 13.06 11.99 -0.27
N ASP A 257 13.73 12.45 -1.32
CA ASP A 257 14.90 13.33 -1.21
C ASP A 257 14.53 14.68 -0.57
N SER A 258 13.34 15.23 -0.86
CA SER A 258 12.90 16.48 -0.25
C SER A 258 12.56 16.32 1.24
N MET A 259 12.06 15.15 1.63
CA MET A 259 11.82 14.78 3.04
C MET A 259 13.13 14.63 3.81
N GLU A 260 14.12 13.95 3.22
CA GLU A 260 15.48 13.84 3.79
C GLU A 260 16.11 15.23 3.96
N GLN A 261 15.94 16.11 2.98
CA GLN A 261 16.48 17.46 3.05
C GLN A 261 15.82 18.30 4.14
N ALA A 262 14.51 18.16 4.36
CA ALA A 262 13.79 18.84 5.45
C ALA A 262 14.30 18.40 6.83
N LEU A 263 14.50 17.09 7.02
CA LEU A 263 15.09 16.54 8.25
C LEU A 263 16.54 17.01 8.46
N LYS A 264 17.33 17.05 7.38
CA LYS A 264 18.71 17.53 7.43
C LYS A 264 18.81 18.99 7.86
N ARG A 265 17.91 19.87 7.40
CA ARG A 265 17.84 21.28 7.87
C ARG A 265 17.52 21.40 9.36
N ALA A 266 16.84 20.41 9.93
CA ALA A 266 16.57 20.35 11.36
C ALA A 266 17.70 19.70 12.17
N GLY A 267 18.83 19.35 11.53
CA GLY A 267 19.97 18.67 12.16
C GLY A 267 19.79 17.16 12.30
N ILE A 268 18.82 16.54 11.62
CA ILE A 268 18.52 15.12 11.73
C ILE A 268 19.03 14.41 10.48
N ALA A 269 20.03 13.54 10.65
CA ALA A 269 20.47 12.64 9.59
C ALA A 269 19.42 11.53 9.40
N ALA A 270 18.87 11.43 8.18
CA ALA A 270 17.78 10.49 7.90
C ALA A 270 17.86 9.87 6.50
N ALA A 271 17.34 8.66 6.38
CA ALA A 271 17.08 7.99 5.11
C ALA A 271 15.57 7.70 4.99
N VAL A 272 14.92 8.22 3.95
CA VAL A 272 13.46 8.17 3.77
C VAL A 272 13.08 7.22 2.64
N LEU A 273 12.07 6.41 2.92
CA LEU A 273 11.44 5.43 2.05
C LEU A 273 9.92 5.58 2.14
N GLY A 274 9.18 5.01 1.20
CA GLY A 274 7.72 5.02 1.27
C GLY A 274 7.06 4.21 0.17
N ASP A 275 5.81 3.83 0.43
CA ASP A 275 4.91 3.18 -0.52
C ASP A 275 3.49 3.75 -0.33
N ASP A 276 2.50 3.19 -1.03
CA ASP A 276 1.09 3.63 -0.92
C ASP A 276 0.53 3.56 0.51
N GLY A 277 1.19 2.80 1.40
CA GLY A 277 0.82 2.62 2.80
C GLY A 277 1.38 3.68 3.75
N GLY A 278 2.39 4.45 3.35
CA GLY A 278 2.96 5.50 4.20
C GLY A 278 4.44 5.77 3.98
N LEU A 279 4.93 6.80 4.66
CA LEU A 279 6.32 7.22 4.69
C LEU A 279 7.03 6.56 5.87
N HIS A 280 8.25 6.10 5.64
CA HIS A 280 9.12 5.54 6.67
C HIS A 280 10.48 6.21 6.64
N ALA A 281 10.99 6.65 7.79
CA ALA A 281 12.32 7.22 7.89
C ALA A 281 13.19 6.47 8.90
N TYR A 282 14.43 6.24 8.52
CA TYR A 282 15.48 5.77 9.41
C TYR A 282 16.29 6.96 9.90
N VAL A 283 16.54 7.06 11.20
CA VAL A 283 17.37 8.10 11.84
C VAL A 283 18.51 7.47 12.63
N THR A 284 19.60 8.20 12.86
CA THR A 284 20.75 7.68 13.63
C THR A 284 20.64 7.87 15.14
N ASP A 285 19.74 8.76 15.60
CA ASP A 285 19.56 9.07 17.01
C ASP A 285 18.11 8.79 17.44
N ALA A 286 17.94 7.88 18.39
CA ALA A 286 16.64 7.52 18.96
C ALA A 286 15.94 8.71 19.64
N GLY A 287 16.68 9.68 20.17
CA GLY A 287 16.12 10.92 20.75
C GLY A 287 15.41 11.81 19.72
N THR A 288 15.71 11.63 18.42
CA THR A 288 15.14 12.46 17.34
C THR A 288 13.88 11.90 16.71
N ILE A 289 13.43 10.69 17.08
CA ILE A 289 12.31 9.97 16.43
C ILE A 289 11.04 10.82 16.37
N ALA A 290 10.58 11.34 17.52
CA ALA A 290 9.32 12.10 17.59
C ALA A 290 9.39 13.40 16.79
N ARG A 291 10.53 14.10 16.87
CA ARG A 291 10.77 15.35 16.13
C ARG A 291 10.83 15.10 14.62
N ALA A 292 11.52 14.04 14.19
CA ALA A 292 11.58 13.63 12.80
C ALA A 292 10.19 13.28 12.25
N GLN A 293 9.37 12.56 13.02
CA GLN A 293 8.01 12.21 12.63
C GLN A 293 7.13 13.46 12.44
N CYS A 294 7.24 14.44 13.34
CA CYS A 294 6.54 15.72 13.26
C CYS A 294 6.91 16.49 11.98
N ILE A 295 8.22 16.67 11.74
CA ILE A 295 8.74 17.37 10.56
C ILE A 295 8.28 16.70 9.27
N LEU A 296 8.33 15.36 9.22
CA LEU A 296 7.90 14.60 8.06
C LEU A 296 6.39 14.73 7.82
N ALA A 297 5.57 14.62 8.86
CA ALA A 297 4.12 14.78 8.75
C ALA A 297 3.74 16.18 8.25
N GLU A 298 4.37 17.22 8.80
CA GLU A 298 4.16 18.61 8.38
C GLU A 298 4.62 18.86 6.94
N THR A 299 5.86 18.44 6.60
CA THR A 299 6.46 18.71 5.29
C THR A 299 5.75 17.93 4.18
N SER A 300 5.34 16.69 4.45
CA SER A 300 4.61 15.86 3.50
C SER A 300 3.11 16.15 3.45
N ARG A 301 2.57 16.90 4.42
CA ARG A 301 1.14 17.09 4.67
C ARG A 301 0.38 15.77 4.87
N LEU A 302 1.08 14.72 5.29
CA LEU A 302 0.46 13.46 5.64
C LEU A 302 -0.02 13.47 7.10
N PRO A 303 -1.16 12.82 7.39
CA PRO A 303 -1.50 12.43 8.75
C PRO A 303 -0.36 11.66 9.44
N ALA A 304 -0.11 11.95 10.72
CA ALA A 304 1.01 11.37 11.48
C ALA A 304 0.99 9.83 11.54
N ASN A 305 -0.18 9.20 11.39
CA ASN A 305 -0.33 7.75 11.35
C ASN A 305 0.16 7.11 10.03
N LEU A 306 0.42 7.90 8.99
CA LEU A 306 1.05 7.46 7.75
C LEU A 306 2.56 7.75 7.70
N VAL A 307 3.13 8.25 8.80
CA VAL A 307 4.56 8.56 8.91
C VAL A 307 5.12 7.74 10.06
N SER A 308 6.17 6.98 9.80
CA SER A 308 6.84 6.16 10.81
C SER A 308 8.33 6.44 10.80
N VAL A 309 8.97 6.39 11.97
CA VAL A 309 10.40 6.67 12.13
C VAL A 309 11.03 5.59 13.00
N THR A 310 12.20 5.10 12.61
CA THR A 310 12.96 4.07 13.35
C THR A 310 14.42 4.50 13.50
N ALA A 311 14.99 4.28 14.68
CA ALA A 311 16.41 4.53 14.90
C ALA A 311 17.26 3.32 14.48
N VAL A 312 18.41 3.61 13.86
CA VAL A 312 19.45 2.65 13.48
C VAL A 312 20.81 3.19 13.90
N ASP A 313 21.74 2.32 14.29
CA ASP A 313 23.05 2.78 14.76
C ASP A 313 23.84 3.51 13.66
N ASN A 314 23.76 3.01 12.42
CA ASN A 314 24.36 3.62 11.24
C ASN A 314 23.56 3.26 9.98
N PHE A 315 23.58 4.11 8.95
CA PHE A 315 22.99 3.76 7.67
C PHE A 315 23.82 2.70 6.94
N PRO A 316 23.22 1.62 6.40
CA PRO A 316 23.92 0.69 5.54
C PRO A 316 24.43 1.44 4.31
N ARG A 317 25.64 1.12 3.86
CA ARG A 317 26.31 1.78 2.74
C ARG A 317 26.68 0.75 1.67
N LEU A 318 26.54 1.13 0.40
CA LEU A 318 27.08 0.39 -0.74
C LEU A 318 28.62 0.45 -0.73
N THR A 319 29.27 -0.41 -1.51
CA THR A 319 30.74 -0.35 -1.73
C THR A 319 31.21 1.00 -2.27
N SER A 320 30.32 1.80 -2.87
CA SER A 320 30.59 3.17 -3.32
C SER A 320 30.47 4.24 -2.21
N GLY A 321 30.16 3.88 -0.97
CA GLY A 321 29.94 4.82 0.16
C GLY A 321 28.58 5.55 0.18
N LYS A 322 27.70 5.26 -0.78
CA LYS A 322 26.31 5.78 -0.81
C LYS A 322 25.43 4.99 0.16
N THR A 323 24.38 5.60 0.70
CA THR A 323 23.35 4.88 1.47
C THR A 323 22.73 3.77 0.64
N ASP A 324 22.69 2.56 1.19
CA ASP A 324 22.06 1.40 0.58
C ASP A 324 20.57 1.35 0.94
N TYR A 325 19.78 2.05 0.12
CA TYR A 325 18.33 2.07 0.26
C TYR A 325 17.68 0.70 -0.01
N ALA A 326 18.33 -0.19 -0.75
CA ALA A 326 17.80 -1.54 -0.99
C ALA A 326 17.90 -2.39 0.28
N CYS A 327 19.02 -2.28 1.00
CA CYS A 327 19.19 -2.90 2.32
C CYS A 327 18.16 -2.36 3.33
N LEU A 328 17.97 -1.03 3.37
CA LEU A 328 16.94 -0.42 4.23
C LEU A 328 15.52 -0.84 3.84
N GLU A 329 15.21 -0.94 2.56
CA GLU A 329 13.91 -1.42 2.09
C GLU A 329 13.68 -2.90 2.43
N GLN A 330 14.73 -3.73 2.34
CA GLN A 330 14.67 -5.11 2.81
C GLN A 330 14.50 -5.21 4.32
N ASP A 331 15.16 -4.38 5.12
CA ASP A 331 14.93 -4.29 6.58
C ASP A 331 13.49 -3.87 6.86
N ARG A 332 12.97 -2.85 6.16
CA ARG A 332 11.57 -2.42 6.26
C ARG A 332 10.61 -3.58 5.97
N LEU A 333 10.85 -4.32 4.88
CA LEU A 333 10.04 -5.48 4.47
C LEU A 333 10.20 -6.67 5.42
N LYS A 334 11.40 -6.92 5.95
CA LYS A 334 11.67 -7.95 6.96
C LYS A 334 10.99 -7.62 8.26
N ARG A 335 11.13 -6.40 8.80
CA ARG A 335 10.38 -5.93 9.98
C ARG A 335 8.88 -6.02 9.77
N ARG A 336 8.39 -5.68 8.57
CA ARG A 336 6.98 -5.85 8.17
C ARG A 336 6.56 -7.32 8.12
N THR A 337 7.47 -8.24 7.82
CA THR A 337 7.26 -9.69 7.80
C THR A 337 7.43 -10.33 9.19
N GLU A 338 8.34 -9.85 10.01
CA GLU A 338 8.57 -10.26 11.40
C GLU A 338 7.46 -9.75 12.32
N ILE A 339 6.89 -8.57 12.07
CA ILE A 339 5.62 -8.17 12.71
C ILE A 339 4.50 -9.13 12.30
N ARG A 340 4.53 -9.62 11.05
CA ARG A 340 3.59 -10.62 10.51
C ARG A 340 3.77 -12.02 11.13
N CYS A 341 5.00 -12.42 11.44
CA CYS A 341 5.37 -13.77 11.92
C CYS A 341 5.66 -13.89 13.44
N GLY A 342 6.07 -12.80 14.10
CA GLY A 342 6.73 -12.81 15.42
C GLY A 342 5.89 -12.31 16.60
N THR A 343 4.63 -11.91 16.41
CA THR A 343 3.75 -11.52 17.51
C THR A 343 2.80 -12.67 17.87
N GLY A 344 3.29 -13.60 18.69
CA GLY A 344 2.50 -14.70 19.29
C GLY A 344 1.55 -14.23 20.41
N GLY A 345 0.87 -13.09 20.23
CA GLY A 345 0.01 -12.49 21.25
C GLY A 345 -1.10 -11.62 20.66
N LEU A 346 -1.92 -11.03 21.53
CA LEU A 346 -3.17 -10.33 21.18
C LEU A 346 -2.98 -9.26 20.08
N LEU A 347 -2.02 -8.35 20.26
CA LEU A 347 -1.74 -7.28 19.29
C LEU A 347 -1.27 -7.84 17.94
N GLY A 348 -0.61 -9.00 17.95
CA GLY A 348 -0.19 -9.70 16.75
C GLY A 348 -1.34 -10.30 15.95
N ALA A 349 -2.29 -10.92 16.64
CA ALA A 349 -3.52 -11.42 16.01
C ALA A 349 -4.28 -10.29 15.32
N TYR A 350 -4.45 -9.13 15.99
CA TYR A 350 -5.07 -7.96 15.38
C TYR A 350 -4.25 -7.44 14.18
N SER A 351 -2.93 -7.32 14.31
CA SER A 351 -2.06 -6.81 13.24
C SER A 351 -2.07 -7.72 12.00
N ARG A 352 -2.17 -9.04 12.18
CA ARG A 352 -2.30 -10.00 11.06
C ARG A 352 -3.62 -9.83 10.31
N VAL A 353 -4.73 -9.69 11.03
CA VAL A 353 -6.08 -9.60 10.44
C VAL A 353 -6.34 -8.24 9.78
N PHE A 354 -5.81 -7.16 10.36
CA PHE A 354 -6.05 -5.79 9.88
C PHE A 354 -4.97 -5.23 8.96
N TYR A 355 -3.92 -6.00 8.66
CA TYR A 355 -2.88 -5.58 7.72
C TYR A 355 -3.46 -5.03 6.40
N PRO A 356 -2.95 -3.90 5.87
CA PRO A 356 -1.77 -3.13 6.28
C PRO A 356 -2.05 -2.02 7.32
N LEU A 357 -3.23 -1.97 7.93
CA LEU A 357 -3.54 -0.94 8.95
C LEU A 357 -2.61 -1.13 10.16
N ALA A 358 -1.95 -0.05 10.58
CA ALA A 358 -1.20 -0.03 11.83
C ALA A 358 -2.18 -0.19 13.00
N VAL A 359 -2.03 -1.25 13.79
CA VAL A 359 -2.87 -1.50 14.97
C VAL A 359 -2.11 -1.11 16.23
N GLY A 360 -2.67 -0.18 16.99
CA GLY A 360 -2.18 0.26 18.29
C GLY A 360 -2.91 -0.39 19.47
N ARG A 361 -2.35 -0.23 20.67
CA ARG A 361 -2.95 -0.77 21.92
C ARG A 361 -4.30 -0.14 22.28
N ASN A 362 -4.60 1.05 21.75
CA ASN A 362 -5.85 1.77 22.01
C ASN A 362 -6.95 1.52 20.96
N ASP A 363 -6.65 0.74 19.93
CA ASP A 363 -7.62 0.39 18.89
C ASP A 363 -8.58 -0.70 19.36
N SER A 364 -9.77 -0.76 18.78
CA SER A 364 -10.74 -1.85 18.91
C SER A 364 -11.05 -2.45 17.55
N PHE A 365 -11.67 -3.62 17.52
CA PHE A 365 -12.08 -4.26 16.27
C PHE A 365 -12.96 -3.32 15.42
N VAL A 366 -13.86 -2.59 16.08
CA VAL A 366 -14.75 -1.61 15.45
C VAL A 366 -14.01 -0.35 15.00
N SER A 367 -13.04 0.16 15.76
CA SER A 367 -12.29 1.38 15.38
C SER A 367 -11.44 1.15 14.13
N LEU A 368 -10.92 -0.07 13.95
CA LEU A 368 -10.13 -0.48 12.80
C LEU A 368 -10.98 -0.76 11.54
N GLY A 369 -12.30 -0.57 11.62
CA GLY A 369 -13.23 -0.83 10.52
C GLY A 369 -13.40 -2.33 10.24
N GLY A 370 -13.45 -3.14 11.30
CA GLY A 370 -13.70 -4.57 11.21
C GLY A 370 -15.08 -4.89 10.61
N ASP A 371 -15.15 -6.03 9.93
CA ASP A 371 -16.36 -6.58 9.32
C ASP A 371 -16.58 -8.03 9.79
N SER A 372 -17.67 -8.67 9.36
CA SER A 372 -17.97 -10.03 9.83
C SER A 372 -16.89 -11.06 9.47
N LEU A 373 -16.14 -10.86 8.39
CA LEU A 373 -15.07 -11.76 7.92
C LEU A 373 -13.83 -11.63 8.81
N ARG A 374 -13.37 -10.39 9.03
CA ARG A 374 -12.25 -10.08 9.92
C ARG A 374 -12.57 -10.41 11.37
N TYR A 375 -13.82 -10.26 11.77
CA TYR A 375 -14.28 -10.60 13.13
C TYR A 375 -13.99 -12.06 13.40
N LEU A 376 -14.28 -12.88 12.42
CA LEU A 376 -14.13 -14.32 12.47
C LEU A 376 -12.67 -14.76 12.39
N GLN A 377 -11.90 -14.23 11.43
CA GLN A 377 -10.46 -14.47 11.34
C GLN A 377 -9.75 -14.12 12.65
N LEU A 378 -10.12 -12.99 13.24
CA LEU A 378 -9.57 -12.57 14.52
C LEU A 378 -10.07 -13.45 15.67
N ALA A 379 -11.36 -13.73 15.76
CA ALA A 379 -11.92 -14.60 16.79
C ALA A 379 -11.21 -15.97 16.81
N MET A 380 -10.93 -16.57 15.65
CA MET A 380 -10.16 -17.81 15.55
C MET A 380 -8.72 -17.66 16.02
N GLU A 381 -8.04 -16.60 15.62
CA GLU A 381 -6.66 -16.33 16.05
C GLU A 381 -6.60 -16.12 17.57
N LEU A 382 -7.60 -15.47 18.15
CA LEU A 382 -7.72 -15.27 19.59
C LEU A 382 -8.08 -16.57 20.34
N GLU A 383 -8.96 -17.40 19.78
CA GLU A 383 -9.26 -18.74 20.29
C GLU A 383 -8.03 -19.67 20.22
N ARG A 384 -7.24 -19.60 19.14
CA ARG A 384 -5.96 -20.32 19.00
C ARG A 384 -4.94 -19.89 20.05
N LEU A 385 -4.98 -18.63 20.46
CA LEU A 385 -4.19 -18.09 21.58
C LEU A 385 -4.79 -18.43 22.96
N GLY A 386 -5.87 -19.22 23.01
CA GLY A 386 -6.49 -19.66 24.27
C GLY A 386 -7.32 -18.60 24.98
N MET A 387 -7.64 -17.46 24.34
CA MET A 387 -8.38 -16.37 24.96
C MET A 387 -9.88 -16.59 24.87
N ASP A 388 -10.60 -16.46 25.99
CA ASP A 388 -12.05 -16.45 25.99
C ASP A 388 -12.60 -15.11 25.50
N LEU A 389 -13.50 -15.13 24.52
CA LEU A 389 -14.09 -13.93 23.91
C LEU A 389 -15.37 -13.53 24.67
N PRO A 390 -15.36 -12.49 25.52
CA PRO A 390 -16.55 -12.01 26.22
C PRO A 390 -17.58 -11.40 25.25
N HIS A 391 -18.83 -11.26 25.69
CA HIS A 391 -19.85 -10.57 24.90
C HIS A 391 -19.43 -9.12 24.64
N GLY A 392 -19.48 -8.67 23.38
CA GLY A 392 -19.12 -7.30 22.98
C GLY A 392 -17.61 -7.00 22.94
N TRP A 393 -16.75 -8.02 22.86
CA TRP A 393 -15.29 -7.86 22.78
C TRP A 393 -14.84 -6.98 21.60
N GLU A 394 -15.64 -6.92 20.52
CA GLU A 394 -15.40 -6.08 19.35
C GLU A 394 -15.26 -4.58 19.68
N HIS A 395 -15.84 -4.13 20.79
CA HIS A 395 -15.77 -2.74 21.24
C HIS A 395 -14.62 -2.47 22.22
N LEU A 396 -13.99 -3.52 22.78
CA LEU A 396 -12.90 -3.38 23.74
C LEU A 396 -11.62 -2.93 23.04
N ARG A 397 -10.85 -2.06 23.72
CA ARG A 397 -9.51 -1.69 23.24
C ARG A 397 -8.55 -2.87 23.41
N VAL A 398 -7.56 -3.02 22.52
CA VAL A 398 -6.56 -4.09 22.61
C VAL A 398 -5.88 -4.12 24.00
N ALA A 399 -5.60 -2.97 24.62
CA ALA A 399 -5.05 -2.87 25.97
C ALA A 399 -6.02 -3.36 27.07
N GLU A 400 -7.29 -2.97 26.98
CA GLU A 400 -8.33 -3.39 27.94
C GLU A 400 -8.59 -4.89 27.84
N PHE A 401 -8.55 -5.41 26.61
CA PHE A 401 -8.74 -6.82 26.36
C PHE A 401 -7.53 -7.65 26.81
N ALA A 402 -6.30 -7.15 26.65
CA ALA A 402 -5.10 -7.75 27.23
C ALA A 402 -5.16 -7.80 28.77
N ASN A 403 -5.60 -6.72 29.41
CA ASN A 403 -5.64 -6.61 30.88
C ASN A 403 -6.66 -7.55 31.53
N ARG A 404 -7.74 -7.91 30.82
CA ARG A 404 -8.76 -8.84 31.33
C ARG A 404 -8.31 -10.29 31.38
N HIS A 405 -7.26 -10.66 30.64
CA HIS A 405 -6.86 -12.07 30.46
C HIS A 405 -5.57 -12.47 31.17
N GLY A 406 -4.86 -11.54 31.84
CA GLY A 406 -3.64 -11.85 32.61
C GLY A 406 -2.55 -12.55 31.78
N ALA A 407 -1.46 -12.97 32.44
CA ALA A 407 -0.39 -13.74 31.77
C ALA A 407 -0.94 -15.01 31.11
N MET A 408 -0.52 -15.29 29.87
CA MET A 408 -1.15 -16.28 28.99
C MET A 408 -1.26 -17.67 29.65
N PRO A 409 -2.45 -18.29 29.65
CA PRO A 409 -2.59 -19.67 30.07
C PRO A 409 -1.83 -20.59 29.10
N THR A 410 -1.20 -21.64 29.64
CA THR A 410 -0.53 -22.70 28.87
C THR A 410 -1.46 -23.27 27.79
N PHE A 411 -0.94 -23.38 26.56
CA PHE A 411 -1.65 -23.92 25.39
C PHE A 411 -2.32 -25.27 25.70
N LYS A 412 -3.63 -25.26 25.95
CA LYS A 412 -4.49 -26.45 25.85
C LYS A 412 -5.41 -26.24 24.66
N CYS A 413 -5.32 -27.13 23.67
CA CYS A 413 -6.20 -27.12 22.52
C CYS A 413 -7.64 -27.40 23.02
N LYS A 414 -8.53 -26.40 22.98
CA LYS A 414 -9.96 -26.62 23.32
C LYS A 414 -10.58 -27.55 22.27
N GLU A 415 -11.19 -28.65 22.72
CA GLU A 415 -11.85 -29.64 21.84
C GLU A 415 -13.11 -29.08 21.15
N THR A 416 -13.70 -28.02 21.70
CA THR A 416 -14.93 -27.38 21.19
C THR A 416 -14.71 -25.90 20.91
N SER A 417 -15.25 -25.39 19.80
CA SER A 417 -15.32 -23.95 19.47
C SER A 417 -16.74 -23.44 19.68
N GLY A 418 -16.87 -22.22 20.24
CA GLY A 418 -18.14 -21.58 20.49
C GLY A 418 -18.46 -20.56 19.40
N LEU A 419 -19.16 -20.99 18.35
CA LEU A 419 -19.46 -20.14 17.20
C LEU A 419 -20.66 -19.23 17.45
N PRO A 420 -20.55 -17.91 17.16
CA PRO A 420 -21.69 -17.01 17.05
C PRO A 420 -22.78 -17.55 16.11
N ILE A 421 -24.05 -17.39 16.50
CA ILE A 421 -25.20 -17.89 15.71
C ILE A 421 -25.28 -17.25 14.32
N ASP A 422 -24.89 -15.99 14.19
CA ASP A 422 -24.96 -15.24 12.93
C ASP A 422 -24.05 -15.83 11.85
N LEU A 423 -22.98 -16.51 12.25
CA LEU A 423 -22.10 -17.26 11.35
C LEU A 423 -22.71 -18.58 10.92
N VAL A 424 -23.32 -19.30 11.87
CA VAL A 424 -24.04 -20.54 11.56
C VAL A 424 -25.18 -20.28 10.59
N LEU A 425 -25.98 -19.23 10.85
CA LEU A 425 -27.04 -18.78 9.96
C LEU A 425 -26.48 -18.35 8.60
N ARG A 426 -25.30 -17.73 8.54
CA ARG A 426 -24.65 -17.37 7.27
C ARG A 426 -24.26 -18.59 6.45
N VAL A 427 -23.68 -19.61 7.09
CA VAL A 427 -23.34 -20.89 6.44
C VAL A 427 -24.59 -21.57 5.92
N MET A 428 -25.61 -21.72 6.76
CA MET A 428 -26.88 -22.32 6.35
C MET A 428 -27.51 -21.56 5.19
N ALA A 429 -27.51 -20.23 5.26
CA ALA A 429 -28.09 -19.38 4.23
C ALA A 429 -27.36 -19.53 2.89
N ILE A 430 -26.02 -19.52 2.87
CA ILE A 430 -25.28 -19.66 1.61
C ILE A 430 -25.40 -21.07 1.03
N LEU A 431 -25.38 -22.11 1.88
CA LEU A 431 -25.60 -23.49 1.42
C LEU A 431 -26.99 -23.66 0.80
N LEU A 432 -28.02 -23.10 1.42
CA LEU A 432 -29.38 -23.11 0.86
C LEU A 432 -29.46 -22.36 -0.48
N VAL A 433 -28.75 -21.25 -0.64
CA VAL A 433 -28.67 -20.55 -1.93
C VAL A 433 -28.04 -21.45 -2.99
N VAL A 434 -26.88 -22.05 -2.70
CA VAL A 434 -26.18 -22.93 -3.66
C VAL A 434 -27.05 -24.14 -4.03
N ILE A 435 -27.66 -24.80 -3.06
CA ILE A 435 -28.50 -25.97 -3.30
C ILE A 435 -29.75 -25.58 -4.10
N HIS A 436 -30.38 -24.44 -3.81
CA HIS A 436 -31.56 -23.97 -4.53
C HIS A 436 -31.26 -23.60 -5.99
N HIS A 437 -30.07 -23.09 -6.28
CA HIS A 437 -29.66 -22.79 -7.67
C HIS A 437 -29.24 -24.03 -8.46
N GLU A 438 -28.79 -25.08 -7.78
CA GLU A 438 -28.32 -26.31 -8.44
C GLU A 438 -29.39 -27.40 -8.54
N THR A 439 -30.35 -27.43 -7.62
CA THR A 439 -31.36 -28.48 -7.54
C THR A 439 -32.78 -27.91 -7.68
N LEU A 440 -33.74 -28.75 -8.06
CA LEU A 440 -35.17 -28.39 -8.08
C LEU A 440 -35.77 -28.29 -6.66
N TRP A 441 -34.95 -28.25 -5.61
CA TRP A 441 -35.43 -28.26 -4.23
C TRP A 441 -36.06 -26.90 -3.86
N PRO A 442 -37.37 -26.85 -3.55
CA PRO A 442 -38.10 -25.60 -3.41
C PRO A 442 -38.03 -25.08 -1.97
N ILE A 443 -36.81 -24.92 -1.42
CA ILE A 443 -36.59 -24.22 -0.14
C ILE A 443 -36.00 -22.83 -0.43
N PRO A 444 -36.81 -21.87 -0.92
CA PRO A 444 -36.33 -20.52 -1.10
C PRO A 444 -36.19 -19.83 0.26
N GLY A 445 -35.16 -18.99 0.40
CA GLY A 445 -35.06 -18.08 1.55
C GLY A 445 -33.65 -17.88 2.11
N GLY A 446 -32.65 -18.63 1.64
CA GLY A 446 -31.25 -18.40 2.01
C GLY A 446 -30.83 -16.93 1.78
N SER A 447 -31.16 -16.37 0.62
CA SER A 447 -30.91 -14.95 0.31
C SER A 447 -31.66 -13.97 1.24
N GLY A 448 -32.85 -14.34 1.73
CA GLY A 448 -33.61 -13.56 2.71
C GLY A 448 -32.92 -13.54 4.08
N VAL A 449 -32.41 -14.69 4.53
CA VAL A 449 -31.60 -14.79 5.75
C VAL A 449 -30.28 -14.03 5.57
N MET A 450 -29.64 -14.08 4.39
CA MET A 450 -28.46 -13.26 4.12
C MET A 450 -28.78 -11.76 4.21
N MET A 451 -29.92 -11.30 3.68
CA MET A 451 -30.34 -9.90 3.78
C MET A 451 -30.58 -9.47 5.23
N LEU A 452 -31.20 -10.34 6.04
CA LEU A 452 -31.31 -10.16 7.50
C LEU A 452 -29.92 -9.99 8.14
N LEU A 453 -28.97 -10.86 7.79
CA LEU A 453 -27.61 -10.83 8.33
C LEU A 453 -26.80 -9.60 7.87
N VAL A 454 -27.07 -9.06 6.68
CA VAL A 454 -26.48 -7.79 6.20
C VAL A 454 -26.85 -6.66 7.14
N GLY A 455 -28.14 -6.51 7.46
CA GLY A 455 -28.62 -5.51 8.39
C GLY A 455 -28.09 -5.67 9.81
N PHE A 456 -28.03 -6.92 10.30
CA PHE A 456 -27.44 -7.22 11.60
C PHE A 456 -25.95 -6.87 11.65
N GLY A 457 -25.20 -7.22 10.60
CA GLY A 457 -23.79 -6.86 10.47
C GLY A 457 -23.58 -5.34 10.43
N LEU A 458 -24.46 -4.60 9.75
CA LEU A 458 -24.43 -3.13 9.75
C LEU A 458 -24.62 -2.56 11.16
N ALA A 459 -25.62 -3.04 11.90
CA ALA A 459 -25.87 -2.56 13.26
C ALA A 459 -24.72 -2.89 14.20
N ARG A 460 -24.16 -4.09 14.08
CA ARG A 460 -23.11 -4.58 14.98
C ARG A 460 -21.73 -3.96 14.71
N PHE A 461 -21.35 -3.82 13.43
CA PHE A 461 -19.98 -3.43 13.06
C PHE A 461 -19.85 -2.01 12.51
N GLN A 462 -20.89 -1.49 11.84
CA GLN A 462 -20.81 -0.22 11.11
C GLN A 462 -21.65 0.91 11.74
N ALA A 463 -22.50 0.61 12.72
CA ALA A 463 -23.38 1.60 13.34
C ALA A 463 -22.62 2.78 13.95
N THR A 464 -21.48 2.54 14.61
CA THR A 464 -20.65 3.61 15.19
C THR A 464 -20.20 4.61 14.12
N HIS A 465 -19.77 4.13 12.95
CA HIS A 465 -19.37 4.99 11.82
C HIS A 465 -20.55 5.72 11.20
N LEU A 466 -21.67 5.04 10.98
CA LEU A 466 -22.91 5.63 10.45
C LEU A 466 -23.45 6.72 11.39
N LEU A 467 -23.58 6.41 12.68
CA LEU A 467 -24.01 7.35 13.70
C LEU A 467 -23.04 8.52 13.83
N ALA A 468 -21.74 8.31 13.63
CA ALA A 468 -20.72 9.37 13.61
C ALA A 468 -20.74 10.24 12.34
N GLY A 469 -21.48 9.86 11.30
CA GLY A 469 -21.47 10.52 9.99
C GLY A 469 -20.25 10.18 9.13
N ARG A 470 -19.48 9.15 9.49
CA ARG A 470 -18.27 8.70 8.77
C ARG A 470 -18.64 7.71 7.68
N ILE A 471 -19.45 8.16 6.72
CA ILE A 471 -20.04 7.31 5.67
C ILE A 471 -18.99 6.52 4.87
N ARG A 472 -17.87 7.17 4.52
CA ARG A 472 -16.77 6.51 3.79
C ARG A 472 -16.18 5.32 4.56
N GLN A 473 -16.12 5.39 5.89
CA GLN A 473 -15.63 4.28 6.73
C GLN A 473 -16.67 3.16 6.81
N ALA A 474 -17.95 3.52 6.95
CA ALA A 474 -19.06 2.57 6.98
C ALA A 474 -19.21 1.76 5.67
N LEU A 475 -18.90 2.37 4.52
CA LEU A 475 -18.97 1.74 3.20
C LEU A 475 -17.71 0.96 2.81
N ARG A 476 -16.60 1.11 3.53
CA ARG A 476 -15.33 0.49 3.18
C ARG A 476 -15.40 -1.05 3.02
N PRO A 477 -16.14 -1.81 3.87
CA PRO A 477 -16.26 -3.26 3.69
C PRO A 477 -16.90 -3.67 2.36
N ALA A 478 -17.74 -2.81 1.77
CA ALA A 478 -18.40 -3.10 0.49
C ALA A 478 -17.41 -3.33 -0.65
N ILE A 479 -16.21 -2.74 -0.57
CA ILE A 479 -15.14 -2.89 -1.56
C ILE A 479 -14.79 -4.37 -1.78
N GLY A 480 -14.75 -5.16 -0.69
CA GLY A 480 -14.42 -6.59 -0.77
C GLY A 480 -15.46 -7.43 -1.49
N VAL A 481 -16.71 -6.94 -1.60
CA VAL A 481 -17.81 -7.61 -2.31
C VAL A 481 -17.95 -7.04 -3.73
N LEU A 482 -17.85 -5.72 -3.87
CA LEU A 482 -18.07 -5.02 -5.14
C LEU A 482 -16.92 -5.22 -6.15
N ILE A 483 -15.67 -5.33 -5.71
CA ILE A 483 -14.55 -5.57 -6.64
C ILE A 483 -14.74 -6.89 -7.39
N PRO A 484 -14.92 -8.05 -6.73
CA PRO A 484 -15.17 -9.31 -7.43
C PRO A 484 -16.41 -9.27 -8.33
N TYR A 485 -17.48 -8.61 -7.88
CA TYR A 485 -18.68 -8.40 -8.69
C TYR A 485 -18.39 -7.61 -9.97
N PHE A 486 -17.67 -6.48 -9.89
CA PHE A 486 -17.33 -5.68 -11.07
C PHE A 486 -16.37 -6.41 -12.02
N LEU A 487 -15.52 -7.32 -11.52
CA LEU A 487 -14.72 -8.20 -12.37
C LEU A 487 -15.63 -9.16 -13.17
N ILE A 488 -16.66 -9.72 -12.54
CA ILE A 488 -17.66 -10.54 -13.23
C ILE A 488 -18.43 -9.71 -14.26
N VAL A 489 -18.90 -8.51 -13.90
CA VAL A 489 -19.55 -7.57 -14.84
C VAL A 489 -18.63 -7.27 -16.04
N SER A 490 -17.34 -7.06 -15.80
CA SER A 490 -16.35 -6.81 -16.86
C SER A 490 -16.15 -8.02 -17.76
N ALA A 491 -16.15 -9.24 -17.21
CA ALA A 491 -16.07 -10.47 -17.97
C ALA A 491 -17.30 -10.66 -18.88
N TYR A 492 -18.51 -10.41 -18.37
CA TYR A 492 -19.73 -10.40 -19.17
C TYR A 492 -19.71 -9.31 -20.25
N ALA A 493 -19.26 -8.10 -19.90
CA ALA A 493 -19.16 -7.01 -20.85
C ALA A 493 -18.23 -7.34 -22.02
N PHE A 494 -17.11 -8.01 -21.73
CA PHE A 494 -16.17 -8.50 -22.73
C PHE A 494 -16.78 -9.62 -23.59
N ALA A 495 -17.43 -10.60 -22.97
CA ALA A 495 -18.04 -11.73 -23.67
C ALA A 495 -19.19 -11.29 -24.59
N TRP A 496 -20.04 -10.36 -24.15
CA TRP A 496 -21.18 -9.85 -24.90
C TRP A 496 -20.83 -8.73 -25.88
N ARG A 497 -19.61 -8.16 -25.79
CA ARG A 497 -19.20 -6.95 -26.51
C ARG A 497 -20.19 -5.79 -26.33
N ALA A 498 -20.82 -5.73 -25.16
CA ALA A 498 -21.82 -4.74 -24.77
C ALA A 498 -21.62 -4.39 -23.30
N ILE A 499 -21.88 -3.14 -22.90
CA ILE A 499 -21.76 -2.72 -21.50
C ILE A 499 -23.11 -2.92 -20.83
N PRO A 500 -23.26 -3.85 -19.86
CA PRO A 500 -24.50 -4.04 -19.11
C PRO A 500 -24.68 -2.89 -18.12
N LEU A 501 -25.16 -1.74 -18.62
CA LEU A 501 -25.18 -0.48 -17.90
C LEU A 501 -25.93 -0.58 -16.57
N ALA A 502 -27.03 -1.32 -16.52
CA ALA A 502 -27.82 -1.46 -15.30
C ALA A 502 -27.07 -2.21 -14.19
N SER A 503 -26.22 -3.18 -14.53
CA SER A 503 -25.37 -3.89 -13.55
C SER A 503 -24.12 -3.08 -13.17
N VAL A 504 -23.63 -2.21 -14.05
CA VAL A 504 -22.57 -1.24 -13.74
C VAL A 504 -23.08 -0.20 -12.74
N THR A 505 -24.32 0.27 -12.90
CA THR A 505 -24.94 1.25 -11.99
C THR A 505 -25.61 0.61 -10.77
N LEU A 506 -25.57 -0.72 -10.65
CA LEU A 506 -26.20 -1.49 -9.56
C LEU A 506 -27.70 -1.24 -9.44
N THR A 507 -28.41 -1.20 -10.55
CA THR A 507 -29.84 -0.88 -10.64
C THR A 507 -30.63 -1.85 -11.53
N GLY A 508 -30.03 -2.96 -11.97
CA GLY A 508 -30.69 -3.97 -12.80
C GLY A 508 -31.91 -4.61 -12.13
N ASN A 509 -31.89 -4.76 -10.80
CA ASN A 509 -33.02 -5.29 -10.02
C ASN A 509 -34.24 -4.35 -9.92
N LEU A 510 -34.22 -3.17 -10.56
CA LEU A 510 -35.37 -2.25 -10.62
C LEU A 510 -36.34 -2.57 -11.77
N GLY A 511 -36.04 -3.58 -12.59
CA GLY A 511 -36.98 -4.15 -13.57
C GLY A 511 -37.06 -3.44 -14.92
N TYR A 512 -36.21 -2.44 -15.19
CA TYR A 512 -36.13 -1.75 -16.48
C TYR A 512 -35.12 -2.35 -17.46
N ALA A 513 -34.28 -3.29 -17.01
CA ALA A 513 -33.21 -3.90 -17.79
C ALA A 513 -33.39 -5.42 -17.86
N GLU A 514 -32.95 -6.02 -18.97
CA GLU A 514 -33.13 -7.45 -19.23
C GLU A 514 -31.80 -8.15 -19.55
N PRO A 515 -31.52 -9.32 -18.95
CA PRO A 515 -30.33 -10.10 -19.28
C PRO A 515 -30.29 -10.56 -20.73
N GLU A 516 -31.44 -10.91 -21.33
CA GLU A 516 -31.52 -11.37 -22.72
C GLU A 516 -31.09 -10.29 -23.73
N ARG A 517 -31.21 -9.01 -23.32
CA ARG A 517 -30.80 -7.84 -24.12
C ARG A 517 -29.38 -7.36 -23.80
N HIS A 518 -28.66 -8.09 -22.95
CA HIS A 518 -27.32 -7.72 -22.45
C HIS A 518 -27.28 -6.36 -21.72
N GLU A 519 -28.42 -5.87 -21.21
CA GLU A 519 -28.52 -4.59 -20.49
C GLU A 519 -28.13 -4.74 -19.00
N MET A 520 -28.23 -5.96 -18.48
CA MET A 520 -27.79 -6.37 -17.13
C MET A 520 -27.18 -7.78 -17.17
N ILE A 521 -26.36 -8.12 -16.17
CA ILE A 521 -25.90 -9.50 -15.99
C ILE A 521 -27.04 -10.40 -15.49
N PRO A 522 -26.93 -11.74 -15.53
CA PRO A 522 -28.01 -12.63 -15.12
C PRO A 522 -28.57 -12.29 -13.73
N TYR A 523 -29.90 -12.44 -13.58
CA TYR A 523 -30.57 -12.15 -12.32
C TYR A 523 -29.96 -12.90 -11.13
N LEU A 524 -29.24 -14.01 -11.33
CA LEU A 524 -28.44 -14.68 -10.30
C LEU A 524 -27.64 -13.71 -9.41
N TYR A 525 -27.17 -12.57 -9.92
CA TYR A 525 -26.36 -11.60 -9.16
C TYR A 525 -27.15 -10.49 -8.46
N TRP A 526 -28.48 -10.51 -8.53
CA TRP A 526 -29.38 -9.47 -7.99
C TRP A 526 -29.11 -9.12 -6.52
N PHE A 527 -28.70 -10.11 -5.72
CA PHE A 527 -28.46 -9.92 -4.29
C PHE A 527 -27.34 -8.91 -4.02
N ILE A 528 -26.33 -8.84 -4.89
CA ILE A 528 -25.21 -7.90 -4.73
C ILE A 528 -25.67 -6.46 -5.02
N GLU A 529 -26.53 -6.28 -6.02
CA GLU A 529 -27.17 -4.99 -6.29
C GLU A 529 -28.03 -4.56 -5.10
N ALA A 530 -28.89 -5.46 -4.59
CA ALA A 530 -29.71 -5.20 -3.40
C ALA A 530 -28.88 -4.94 -2.13
N TYR A 531 -27.76 -5.65 -1.96
CA TYR A 531 -26.80 -5.42 -0.87
C TYR A 531 -26.20 -4.01 -0.96
N ALA A 532 -25.70 -3.61 -2.13
CA ALA A 532 -25.10 -2.29 -2.33
C ALA A 532 -26.12 -1.17 -2.14
N GLN A 533 -27.34 -1.35 -2.67
CA GLN A 533 -28.45 -0.42 -2.48
C GLN A 533 -28.85 -0.30 -0.99
N THR A 534 -28.88 -1.42 -0.26
CA THR A 534 -29.12 -1.40 1.20
C THR A 534 -28.09 -0.54 1.92
N LEU A 535 -26.79 -0.73 1.62
CA LEU A 535 -25.72 0.09 2.19
C LEU A 535 -25.87 1.58 1.85
N LEU A 536 -26.27 1.88 0.61
CA LEU A 536 -26.49 3.24 0.13
C LEU A 536 -27.68 3.91 0.83
N ILE A 537 -28.80 3.19 1.00
CA ILE A 537 -29.98 3.68 1.71
C ILE A 537 -29.64 3.98 3.17
N PHE A 538 -28.99 3.05 3.88
CA PHE A 538 -28.53 3.28 5.25
C PHE A 538 -27.59 4.50 5.32
N SER A 539 -26.64 4.60 4.39
CA SER A 539 -25.72 5.72 4.31
C SER A 539 -26.47 7.05 4.12
N LEU A 540 -27.43 7.10 3.19
CA LEU A 540 -28.24 8.27 2.90
C LEU A 540 -29.05 8.72 4.13
N ILE A 541 -29.71 7.79 4.82
CA ILE A 541 -30.44 8.08 6.06
C ILE A 541 -29.51 8.76 7.08
N PHE A 542 -28.30 8.22 7.24
CA PHE A 542 -27.33 8.74 8.20
C PHE A 542 -26.51 9.95 7.69
N THR A 543 -26.70 10.42 6.45
CA THR A 543 -26.23 11.76 6.03
C THR A 543 -27.05 12.88 6.68
N VAL A 544 -28.30 12.62 7.04
CA VAL A 544 -29.20 13.60 7.66
C VAL A 544 -28.83 13.80 9.15
N PRO A 545 -28.46 15.02 9.60
CA PRO A 545 -28.05 15.26 10.99
C PRO A 545 -29.13 14.95 12.02
N ALA A 546 -30.40 15.23 11.70
CA ALA A 546 -31.54 14.95 12.56
C ALA A 546 -31.71 13.44 12.81
N ALA A 547 -31.57 12.63 11.76
CA ALA A 547 -31.60 11.17 11.87
C ALA A 547 -30.46 10.65 12.75
N ARG A 548 -29.22 11.15 12.57
CA ARG A 548 -28.09 10.79 13.44
C ARG A 548 -28.34 11.15 14.91
N LYS A 549 -28.87 12.35 15.17
CA LYS A 549 -29.17 12.81 16.53
C LYS A 549 -30.20 11.88 17.20
N LEU A 550 -31.30 11.59 16.51
CA LEU A 550 -32.35 10.72 17.02
C LEU A 550 -31.85 9.28 17.23
N ALA A 551 -31.10 8.74 16.28
CA ALA A 551 -30.54 7.40 16.36
C ALA A 551 -29.47 7.24 17.46
N ARG A 552 -28.73 8.30 17.83
CA ARG A 552 -27.82 8.27 18.99
C ARG A 552 -28.57 8.33 20.32
N LEU A 553 -29.63 9.14 20.40
CA LEU A 553 -30.41 9.34 21.63
C LEU A 553 -31.28 8.13 21.95
N ARG A 554 -31.91 7.53 20.93
CA ARG A 554 -32.82 6.39 21.08
C ARG A 554 -32.60 5.36 19.96
N PRO A 555 -31.50 4.58 20.00
CA PRO A 555 -31.10 3.69 18.92
C PRO A 555 -32.16 2.66 18.54
N PHE A 556 -32.74 1.99 19.55
CA PHE A 556 -33.76 0.95 19.31
C PHE A 556 -35.08 1.54 18.80
N ALA A 557 -35.56 2.65 19.37
CA ALA A 557 -36.80 3.28 18.92
C ALA A 557 -36.68 3.87 17.51
N PHE A 558 -35.54 4.47 17.18
CA PHE A 558 -35.23 4.91 15.81
C PHE A 558 -35.25 3.74 14.83
N SER A 559 -34.62 2.63 15.21
CA SER A 559 -34.57 1.41 14.38
C SER A 559 -35.96 0.82 14.14
N LEU A 560 -36.81 0.78 15.18
CA LEU A 560 -38.20 0.33 15.06
C LEU A 560 -39.04 1.25 14.18
N GLY A 561 -38.83 2.57 14.26
CA GLY A 561 -39.46 3.53 13.35
C GLY A 561 -39.03 3.33 11.89
N LEU A 562 -37.73 3.10 11.65
CA LEU A 562 -37.21 2.76 10.33
C LEU A 562 -37.80 1.46 9.80
N LEU A 563 -38.00 0.46 10.68
CA LEU A 563 -38.66 -0.80 10.32
C LEU A 563 -40.10 -0.58 9.89
N GLY A 564 -40.85 0.27 10.60
CA GLY A 564 -42.20 0.66 10.20
C GLY A 564 -42.25 1.29 8.80
N VAL A 565 -41.32 2.20 8.50
CA VAL A 565 -41.20 2.82 7.17
C VAL A 565 -40.84 1.78 6.10
N ALA A 566 -39.90 0.88 6.36
CA ALA A 566 -39.48 -0.15 5.41
C ALA A 566 -40.60 -1.17 5.13
N VAL A 567 -41.39 -1.54 6.15
CA VAL A 567 -42.56 -2.41 5.99
C VAL A 567 -43.69 -1.69 5.26
N ALA A 568 -43.95 -0.41 5.56
CA ALA A 568 -44.93 0.37 4.80
C ALA A 568 -44.54 0.44 3.31
N ALA A 569 -43.27 0.72 3.00
CA ALA A 569 -42.75 0.73 1.64
C ALA A 569 -42.92 -0.62 0.91
N ARG A 570 -42.75 -1.73 1.63
CA ARG A 570 -42.96 -3.09 1.09
C ARG A 570 -44.40 -3.30 0.59
N PHE A 571 -45.39 -2.64 1.18
CA PHE A 571 -46.80 -2.77 0.79
C PHE A 571 -47.29 -1.65 -0.14
N SER A 572 -46.75 -0.43 -0.01
CA SER A 572 -47.23 0.73 -0.77
C SER A 572 -46.54 0.94 -2.12
N ILE A 573 -45.29 0.48 -2.30
CA ILE A 573 -44.52 0.67 -3.55
C ILE A 573 -44.90 -0.32 -4.65
N PRO A 574 -45.11 -1.63 -4.40
CA PRO A 574 -45.40 -2.57 -5.48
C PRO A 574 -46.59 -2.20 -6.38
N PRO A 575 -47.71 -1.63 -5.87
CA PRO A 575 -48.80 -1.15 -6.72
C PRO A 575 -48.44 0.05 -7.60
N LEU A 576 -47.39 0.81 -7.26
CA LEU A 576 -46.96 2.01 -7.99
C LEU A 576 -45.92 1.68 -9.07
N VAL A 577 -45.25 0.53 -8.97
CA VAL A 577 -44.15 0.12 -9.86
C VAL A 577 -44.40 -1.33 -10.30
N ASP A 578 -45.14 -1.49 -11.40
CA ASP A 578 -45.42 -2.80 -11.96
C ASP A 578 -44.24 -3.30 -12.80
N ILE A 579 -43.48 -4.24 -12.24
CA ILE A 579 -42.38 -4.96 -12.90
C ILE A 579 -42.63 -6.48 -12.86
N GLY A 580 -43.89 -6.89 -12.67
CA GLY A 580 -44.32 -8.29 -12.61
C GLY A 580 -43.59 -9.13 -11.55
N ASN A 581 -43.33 -10.41 -11.87
CA ASN A 581 -42.69 -11.34 -10.93
C ASN A 581 -41.26 -10.97 -10.53
N ARG A 582 -40.62 -10.01 -11.24
CA ARG A 582 -39.26 -9.53 -10.93
C ARG A 582 -39.22 -8.64 -9.69
N GLN A 583 -40.38 -8.18 -9.18
CA GLN A 583 -40.50 -7.41 -7.93
C GLN A 583 -39.79 -8.09 -6.75
N ILE A 584 -39.71 -9.42 -6.74
CA ILE A 584 -39.07 -10.20 -5.67
C ILE A 584 -37.57 -9.89 -5.49
N PHE A 585 -36.90 -9.32 -6.49
CA PHE A 585 -35.48 -8.96 -6.49
C PHE A 585 -35.22 -7.48 -6.16
N ALA A 586 -36.27 -6.66 -6.20
CA ALA A 586 -36.15 -5.22 -6.03
C ALA A 586 -35.90 -4.82 -4.57
N ILE A 587 -35.18 -3.72 -4.36
CA ILE A 587 -34.81 -3.27 -3.01
C ILE A 587 -36.01 -2.97 -2.13
N TYR A 588 -37.06 -2.33 -2.65
CA TYR A 588 -38.28 -2.05 -1.88
C TYR A 588 -38.99 -3.33 -1.40
N TRP A 589 -38.75 -4.46 -2.07
CA TRP A 589 -39.30 -5.75 -1.67
C TRP A 589 -38.51 -6.41 -0.53
N VAL A 590 -37.19 -6.25 -0.50
CA VAL A 590 -36.31 -6.98 0.44
C VAL A 590 -35.73 -6.13 1.57
N PHE A 591 -35.75 -4.79 1.46
CA PHE A 591 -35.08 -3.88 2.39
C PHE A 591 -35.57 -4.05 3.84
N HIS A 592 -36.86 -4.32 4.06
CA HIS A 592 -37.42 -4.57 5.38
C HIS A 592 -36.70 -5.72 6.13
N LEU A 593 -36.21 -6.73 5.42
CA LEU A 593 -35.43 -7.84 5.99
C LEU A 593 -34.11 -7.36 6.58
N ALA A 594 -33.40 -6.47 5.87
CA ALA A 594 -32.20 -5.85 6.41
C ALA A 594 -32.53 -4.99 7.65
N VAL A 595 -33.65 -4.27 7.63
CA VAL A 595 -34.03 -3.45 8.79
C VAL A 595 -34.40 -4.32 10.01
N PHE A 596 -35.02 -5.49 9.83
CA PHE A 596 -35.21 -6.46 10.91
C PHE A 596 -33.87 -6.87 11.55
N GLY A 597 -32.86 -7.15 10.73
CA GLY A 597 -31.52 -7.47 11.21
C GLY A 597 -30.86 -6.31 11.94
N TRP A 598 -31.02 -5.10 11.42
CA TRP A 598 -30.53 -3.89 12.06
C TRP A 598 -31.16 -3.68 13.45
N CYS A 599 -32.48 -3.86 13.57
CA CYS A 599 -33.19 -3.82 14.85
C CYS A 599 -32.68 -4.87 15.83
N ALA A 600 -32.39 -6.09 15.35
CA ALA A 600 -31.84 -7.16 16.19
C ALA A 600 -30.48 -6.78 16.80
N GLY A 601 -29.65 -6.01 16.09
CA GLY A 601 -28.38 -5.49 16.60
C GLY A 601 -28.51 -4.53 17.80
N PHE A 602 -29.66 -3.86 17.94
CA PHE A 602 -29.96 -2.95 19.07
C PHE A 602 -30.90 -3.55 20.13
N ALA A 603 -31.28 -4.82 19.98
CA ALA A 603 -32.16 -5.55 20.90
C ALA A 603 -31.36 -6.15 22.08
N ASP A 604 -30.72 -5.27 22.86
CA ASP A 604 -29.78 -5.61 23.93
C ASP A 604 -30.42 -6.23 25.19
N ASN A 605 -31.73 -6.09 25.38
CA ASN A 605 -32.45 -6.55 26.59
C ASN A 605 -33.73 -7.33 26.23
N PRO A 606 -34.25 -8.18 27.15
CA PRO A 606 -35.37 -9.06 26.86
C PRO A 606 -36.65 -8.32 26.45
N ALA A 607 -36.91 -7.12 27.00
CA ALA A 607 -38.08 -6.32 26.62
C ALA A 607 -37.99 -5.84 25.16
N ARG A 608 -36.82 -5.35 24.72
CA ARG A 608 -36.58 -4.96 23.32
C ARG A 608 -36.66 -6.15 22.37
N ARG A 609 -36.14 -7.31 22.78
CA ARG A 609 -36.27 -8.56 22.00
C ARG A 609 -37.74 -8.94 21.84
N LEU A 610 -38.53 -8.89 22.92
CA LEU A 610 -39.95 -9.17 22.88
C LEU A 610 -40.71 -8.18 21.99
N ILE A 611 -40.40 -6.88 22.06
CA ILE A 611 -41.01 -5.86 21.19
C ILE A 611 -40.70 -6.15 19.71
N LEU A 612 -39.45 -6.47 19.38
CA LEU A 612 -39.06 -6.81 18.01
C LEU A 612 -39.79 -8.07 17.53
N MET A 613 -39.93 -9.08 18.38
CA MET A 613 -40.68 -10.31 18.07
C MET A 613 -42.18 -10.04 17.88
N ALA A 614 -42.78 -9.19 18.72
CA ALA A 614 -44.17 -8.77 18.61
C ALA A 614 -44.45 -8.00 17.30
N PHE A 615 -43.44 -7.32 16.74
CA PHE A 615 -43.51 -6.69 15.43
C PHE A 615 -43.23 -7.67 14.28
N ALA A 616 -42.25 -8.56 14.45
CA ALA A 616 -41.85 -9.52 13.43
C ALA A 616 -42.89 -10.60 13.15
N ALA A 617 -43.54 -11.13 14.20
CA ALA A 617 -44.54 -12.20 14.08
C ALA A 617 -45.72 -11.82 13.16
N PRO A 618 -46.42 -10.69 13.33
CA PRO A 618 -47.51 -10.32 12.45
C PRO A 618 -47.03 -9.97 11.04
N VAL A 619 -45.89 -9.27 10.88
CA VAL A 619 -45.40 -8.86 9.55
C VAL A 619 -44.90 -10.06 8.74
N LEU A 620 -44.00 -10.86 9.30
CA LEU A 620 -43.44 -12.03 8.61
C LEU A 620 -44.46 -13.16 8.52
N GLY A 621 -45.34 -13.31 9.51
CA GLY A 621 -46.46 -14.25 9.47
C GLY A 621 -47.46 -13.88 8.38
N TYR A 622 -47.86 -12.61 8.28
CA TYR A 622 -48.66 -12.12 7.17
C TYR A 622 -47.97 -12.41 5.83
N LEU A 623 -46.69 -12.05 5.65
CA LEU A 623 -45.98 -12.32 4.40
C LEU A 623 -45.80 -13.83 4.10
N ALA A 624 -45.81 -14.70 5.12
CA ALA A 624 -45.74 -16.14 4.94
C ALA A 624 -47.06 -16.75 4.44
N PHE A 625 -48.20 -16.16 4.86
CA PHE A 625 -49.54 -16.75 4.65
C PHE A 625 -50.49 -15.88 3.81
N TRP A 626 -50.10 -14.65 3.46
CA TRP A 626 -50.88 -13.74 2.62
C TRP A 626 -50.79 -14.17 1.15
N GLU A 627 -51.96 -14.31 0.51
CA GLU A 627 -52.11 -14.81 -0.87
C GLU A 627 -51.30 -16.10 -1.11
N ALA A 628 -51.78 -17.23 -0.55
CA ALA A 628 -51.14 -18.54 -0.68
C ALA A 628 -51.03 -19.01 -2.16
N VAL A 629 -49.99 -18.54 -2.86
CA VAL A 629 -49.71 -18.89 -4.27
C VAL A 629 -48.59 -19.93 -4.37
N TRP A 630 -47.75 -20.13 -3.34
CA TRP A 630 -46.65 -21.12 -3.39
C TRP A 630 -46.12 -21.56 -2.01
N ILE A 631 -45.90 -22.86 -1.82
CA ILE A 631 -45.30 -23.46 -0.58
C ILE A 631 -43.96 -22.78 -0.23
N GLY A 632 -43.18 -22.38 -1.24
CA GLY A 632 -41.89 -21.73 -1.03
C GLY A 632 -41.99 -20.37 -0.31
N THR A 633 -43.06 -19.60 -0.47
CA THR A 633 -43.20 -18.28 0.19
C THR A 633 -43.36 -18.45 1.71
N ALA A 634 -44.17 -19.42 2.14
CA ALA A 634 -44.33 -19.75 3.55
C ALA A 634 -43.00 -20.23 4.15
N VAL A 635 -42.31 -21.16 3.47
CA VAL A 635 -40.99 -21.68 3.90
C VAL A 635 -39.98 -20.54 4.05
N LYS A 636 -39.92 -19.62 3.09
CA LYS A 636 -39.02 -18.47 3.10
C LYS A 636 -39.20 -17.60 4.35
N TYR A 637 -40.41 -17.13 4.62
CA TYR A 637 -40.63 -16.18 5.72
C TYR A 637 -40.63 -16.85 7.09
N LEU A 638 -41.07 -18.11 7.21
CA LEU A 638 -40.92 -18.89 8.45
C LEU A 638 -39.45 -19.13 8.78
N MET A 639 -38.62 -19.41 7.77
CA MET A 639 -37.17 -19.57 7.96
C MET A 639 -36.50 -18.25 8.37
N ILE A 640 -36.88 -17.12 7.77
CA ILE A 640 -36.38 -15.79 8.17
C ILE A 640 -36.79 -15.48 9.63
N PHE A 641 -38.03 -15.80 10.01
CA PHE A 641 -38.51 -15.62 11.38
C PHE A 641 -37.74 -16.51 12.37
N ALA A 642 -37.50 -17.78 12.03
CA ALA A 642 -36.67 -18.69 12.82
C ALA A 642 -35.22 -18.21 12.94
N ALA A 643 -34.65 -17.69 11.85
CA ALA A 643 -33.32 -17.09 11.85
C ALA A 643 -33.26 -15.86 12.76
N LEU A 644 -34.27 -14.98 12.72
CA LEU A 644 -34.36 -13.83 13.63
C LEU A 644 -34.49 -14.26 15.10
N LEU A 645 -35.29 -15.29 15.40
CA LEU A 645 -35.44 -15.85 16.74
C LEU A 645 -34.10 -16.42 17.25
N ALA A 646 -33.41 -17.20 16.41
CA ALA A 646 -32.09 -17.70 16.73
C ALA A 646 -31.11 -16.54 16.99
N LEU A 647 -31.15 -15.48 16.19
CA LEU A 647 -30.29 -14.32 16.30
C LEU A 647 -30.52 -13.52 17.61
N LEU A 648 -31.74 -13.50 18.14
CA LEU A 648 -32.09 -12.79 19.37
C LEU A 648 -31.88 -13.63 20.65
N TYR A 649 -32.03 -14.95 20.58
CA TYR A 649 -32.08 -15.81 21.77
C TYR A 649 -30.93 -16.82 21.86
N VAL A 650 -30.24 -17.13 20.76
CA VAL A 650 -29.13 -18.08 20.73
C VAL A 650 -27.83 -17.30 20.52
N PRO A 651 -27.05 -16.98 21.57
CA PRO A 651 -25.84 -16.18 21.38
C PRO A 651 -24.72 -16.97 20.69
N ARG A 652 -24.55 -18.25 21.02
CA ARG A 652 -23.51 -19.13 20.49
C ARG A 652 -23.96 -20.60 20.45
N ILE A 653 -23.42 -21.35 19.50
CA ILE A 653 -23.54 -22.82 19.41
C ILE A 653 -22.16 -23.43 19.62
N ARG A 654 -22.09 -24.49 20.44
CA ARG A 654 -20.86 -25.26 20.66
C ARG A 654 -20.74 -26.35 19.62
N LEU A 655 -19.62 -26.39 18.90
CA LEU A 655 -19.33 -27.36 17.86
C LEU A 655 -17.95 -27.97 18.07
N PRO A 656 -17.69 -29.19 17.56
CA PRO A 656 -16.34 -29.75 17.52
C PRO A 656 -15.37 -28.78 16.83
N ALA A 657 -14.15 -28.60 17.36
CA ALA A 657 -13.21 -27.58 16.87
C ALA A 657 -12.87 -27.71 15.37
N ARG A 658 -12.94 -28.92 14.79
CA ARG A 658 -12.79 -29.12 13.33
C ARG A 658 -13.99 -28.57 12.56
N ALA A 659 -15.21 -28.91 12.97
CA ALA A 659 -16.43 -28.41 12.36
C ALA A 659 -16.52 -26.87 12.48
N GLY A 660 -16.17 -26.32 13.64
CA GLY A 660 -16.15 -24.87 13.86
C GLY A 660 -15.23 -24.13 12.90
N ARG A 661 -14.04 -24.69 12.61
CA ARG A 661 -13.10 -24.13 11.62
C ARG A 661 -13.65 -24.17 10.20
N VAL A 662 -14.28 -25.28 9.79
CA VAL A 662 -14.88 -25.41 8.45
C VAL A 662 -16.04 -24.44 8.29
N MET A 663 -16.97 -24.40 9.24
CA MET A 663 -18.12 -23.47 9.20
C MET A 663 -17.67 -22.02 9.15
N THR A 664 -16.62 -21.71 9.89
CA THR A 664 -16.00 -20.39 9.85
C THR A 664 -15.51 -20.03 8.44
N GLN A 665 -14.76 -20.93 7.81
CA GLN A 665 -14.22 -20.70 6.47
C GLN A 665 -15.33 -20.52 5.44
N VAL A 666 -16.39 -21.33 5.52
CA VAL A 666 -17.57 -21.18 4.64
C VAL A 666 -18.31 -19.86 4.91
N ALA A 667 -18.48 -19.45 6.16
CA ALA A 667 -19.11 -18.17 6.51
C ALA A 667 -18.30 -16.97 5.99
N ALA A 668 -16.97 -17.07 6.07
CA ALA A 668 -16.02 -16.10 5.57
C ALA A 668 -16.10 -15.96 4.03
N SER A 669 -16.22 -17.09 3.33
CA SER A 669 -16.34 -17.16 1.87
C SER A 669 -17.78 -17.02 1.36
N ALA A 670 -18.77 -16.70 2.20
CA ALA A 670 -20.18 -16.72 1.76
C ALA A 670 -20.47 -15.82 0.54
N PHE A 671 -19.83 -14.65 0.43
CA PHE A 671 -19.98 -13.77 -0.74
C PHE A 671 -19.23 -14.29 -1.98
N PRO A 672 -17.94 -14.68 -1.89
CA PRO A 672 -17.27 -15.41 -2.96
C PRO A 672 -18.04 -16.64 -3.46
N ILE A 673 -18.51 -17.51 -2.55
CA ILE A 673 -19.34 -18.67 -2.88
C ILE A 673 -20.60 -18.21 -3.63
N TYR A 674 -21.29 -17.17 -3.17
CA TYR A 674 -22.44 -16.62 -3.88
C TYR A 674 -22.11 -16.21 -5.32
N LEU A 675 -20.97 -15.53 -5.52
CA LEU A 675 -20.56 -15.05 -6.83
C LEU A 675 -20.12 -16.17 -7.79
N PHE A 676 -19.46 -17.21 -7.27
CA PHE A 676 -18.80 -18.22 -8.12
C PHE A 676 -19.49 -19.59 -8.14
N HIS A 677 -20.51 -19.85 -7.32
CA HIS A 677 -21.07 -21.21 -7.19
C HIS A 677 -21.60 -21.82 -8.51
N ARG A 678 -22.02 -21.00 -9.47
CA ARG A 678 -22.49 -21.46 -10.80
C ARG A 678 -21.39 -21.56 -11.87
N PHE A 679 -20.19 -21.06 -11.62
CA PHE A 679 -19.09 -21.16 -12.58
C PHE A 679 -18.68 -22.62 -12.84
N VAL A 680 -18.65 -23.45 -11.80
CA VAL A 680 -18.29 -24.88 -11.95
C VAL A 680 -19.30 -25.63 -12.83
N PRO A 681 -20.61 -25.65 -12.52
CA PRO A 681 -21.58 -26.35 -13.35
C PRO A 681 -21.66 -25.79 -14.78
N GLU A 682 -21.59 -24.47 -14.95
CA GLU A 682 -21.82 -23.82 -16.25
C GLU A 682 -20.59 -23.77 -17.16
N LEU A 683 -19.38 -23.63 -16.61
CA LEU A 683 -18.16 -23.45 -17.41
C LEU A 683 -17.30 -24.71 -17.45
N LEU A 684 -17.15 -25.41 -16.31
CA LEU A 684 -16.23 -26.55 -16.19
C LEU A 684 -16.92 -27.88 -16.46
N MET A 685 -18.16 -28.03 -16.01
CA MET A 685 -18.90 -29.31 -16.11
C MET A 685 -19.89 -29.37 -17.27
N ALA A 686 -20.22 -28.25 -17.91
CA ALA A 686 -21.15 -28.22 -19.04
C ALA A 686 -20.77 -29.20 -20.18
N PRO A 687 -19.49 -29.38 -20.56
CA PRO A 687 -19.10 -30.37 -21.57
C PRO A 687 -19.26 -31.83 -21.12
N ALA A 688 -19.20 -32.09 -19.81
CA ALA A 688 -19.27 -33.42 -19.21
C ALA A 688 -20.69 -33.80 -18.71
N SER A 689 -21.64 -32.86 -18.76
CA SER A 689 -23.04 -33.04 -18.32
C SER A 689 -23.72 -34.31 -18.86
N PRO A 690 -23.63 -34.67 -20.16
CA PRO A 690 -24.30 -35.87 -20.67
C PRO A 690 -23.67 -37.19 -20.22
N ALA A 691 -22.46 -37.18 -19.66
CA ALA A 691 -21.73 -38.38 -19.25
C ALA A 691 -21.89 -38.72 -17.76
N LEU A 692 -22.46 -37.81 -16.95
CA LEU A 692 -22.56 -37.97 -15.50
C LEU A 692 -24.01 -38.27 -15.05
N PRO A 693 -24.22 -39.23 -14.14
CA PRO A 693 -25.51 -39.38 -13.48
C PRO A 693 -25.91 -38.10 -12.74
N ALA A 694 -27.19 -37.70 -12.85
CA ALA A 694 -27.71 -36.46 -12.26
C ALA A 694 -27.36 -36.24 -10.77
N PRO A 695 -27.43 -37.25 -9.87
CA PRO A 695 -27.04 -37.05 -8.46
C PRO A 695 -25.56 -36.71 -8.28
N ILE A 696 -24.69 -37.30 -9.11
CA ILE A 696 -23.24 -37.06 -9.08
C ILE A 696 -22.95 -35.66 -9.65
N PHE A 697 -23.65 -35.27 -10.71
CA PHE A 697 -23.53 -33.93 -11.27
C PHE A 697 -23.87 -32.86 -10.23
N HIS A 698 -25.02 -32.95 -9.56
CA HIS A 698 -25.42 -31.96 -8.55
C HIS A 698 -24.46 -31.93 -7.35
N LEU A 699 -23.96 -33.09 -6.90
CA LEU A 699 -23.03 -33.15 -5.77
C LEU A 699 -21.69 -32.49 -6.13
N LEU A 700 -21.17 -32.75 -7.32
CA LEU A 700 -19.93 -32.12 -7.81
C LEU A 700 -20.11 -30.62 -8.09
N ALA A 701 -21.27 -30.20 -8.60
CA ALA A 701 -21.59 -28.80 -8.83
C ALA A 701 -21.67 -28.01 -7.51
N ILE A 702 -22.35 -28.55 -6.49
CA ILE A 702 -22.43 -27.94 -5.16
C ILE A 702 -21.04 -27.89 -4.51
N ALA A 703 -20.32 -29.02 -4.48
CA ALA A 703 -19.01 -29.10 -3.83
C ALA A 703 -17.97 -28.23 -4.54
N GLY A 704 -17.96 -28.23 -5.88
CA GLY A 704 -17.08 -27.40 -6.68
C GLY A 704 -17.40 -25.91 -6.56
N GLY A 705 -18.69 -25.54 -6.56
CA GLY A 705 -19.11 -24.16 -6.36
C GLY A 705 -18.71 -23.61 -4.99
N ILE A 706 -18.79 -24.43 -3.94
CA ILE A 706 -18.29 -24.09 -2.59
C ILE A 706 -16.75 -24.11 -2.55
N GLY A 707 -16.09 -24.96 -3.32
CA GLY A 707 -14.64 -25.07 -3.33
C GLY A 707 -13.93 -23.92 -4.07
N ILE A 708 -14.55 -23.37 -5.11
CA ILE A 708 -14.01 -22.21 -5.85
C ILE A 708 -14.20 -20.90 -5.08
N GLY A 709 -15.33 -20.72 -4.38
CA GLY A 709 -15.60 -19.54 -3.56
C GLY A 709 -14.95 -19.62 -2.18
#